data_AF-A0A945CYG0-F1
#
_entry.id   AF-A0A945CYG0-F1
#
_cell.length_a   1.000
_cell.length_b   1.000
_cell.length_c   1.000
_cell.angle_alpha   90.00
_cell.angle_beta   90.00
_cell.angle_gamma   90.00
#
_symmetry.space_group_name_H-M   'P 1'
#
loop_
_entity.id
_entity.type
_entity.pdbx_description
1 polymer ?
#
loop_
_entity_poly.entity_id
_entity_poly.type
_entity_poly.pdbx_seq_one_letter_code
_entity_poly.pdbx_strand_id
1 'polypeptide(L)'
;MYKVISELNFFASIYNVAKSVLPTTKVSFSFIVTCALLVATSVAPATFVDLHLVQISTGTPSTGFTTYRLYAEFDNPNDQLTSVHGNMFPQFSFVYAPSGFYQNWFCGPLAQHNNPALWAVDPEMVYDSWVTIGADSEDLHSVVTSTVDFAPFEPPVNTGFAMIFTEWSTPVNDPFNYGVAVSGLPNYNVLLGQFTTNDSNGAPHPPVGTINLAGYQDSFLRGEPQVEWEVMEVPFGNTPANTGACCVNSAQGWACQDVTQNFCDAIGGTWNGDGSQCTTFDCDILSIDGACCYDDPDIGWTCIDAMIESDCIYYAGTWYSGGICANIDCPPVTGVSLLPLECGEVITTHFSGLNGNDEPDENGAVLTLVDSRIPPVGVTPWPTAGQLWSPPLFSNLGAGPDAWTAKNLGTIFGLAHATSIDPDIFVAASPGNYGDYDFGAAGVIGPAGAGGIYRIDGMNGQISTFASIPNLGPGIGNIHIENNGPNQTDQVYATNLDDGKIYLLDSTGTVVQIFDPFGANQTVDGSYANLGERLFAVAANPQGNKLYFSVWLRDQTRDSTPWPSTAGAPPANPNNSIWSVDINQGGFLSGTPQLEIVLPYFIGTMSNPVTDISFTQSGSMLLAERGFNGDYGMFDMGHSARLLEYIGNNPSGRNWSLGTALTNGIAANSVGGVGSDDDSHTWASCDQIVGGGTYGITRLPFPGNTLATRITSSIPIDIPGPLKNGMGELDVMNCDDPQVMGACCVTDTNGVDYCVEVTQTECHTVYSGIYYGSGSSCATITCGQPPTGACCYEDADLGWVCLDGTYENDCQTIYNGSWYAGTMCSNVTDCPPTTGPGACCYEDADLGWTCIWTDLFKCDNVYFGTWYANTPCSQIDCPPISDQGACCYDDPDLGWHCIDNVSSIDCKSIYNGTWYANTPCSQIDCPPIINDEGACCYQIDCVWDCNMVFEEDCDALNGTFYPNTPCEQVICPDDDFGACCYLDEDLVHICQDNTDYNTCLDLMGMNIGAWYPGETCECIPCETEPTGACCYTIDCVWYCDMLTSDDCTALLGNFYLNFTCDDITCVDPSYGACCYENAKGVMTCVYTNIEKCEFIYFGTFFPEETCECEPCKECEVIASPNCVGPPQYPYPDYTIFGSGTMGAQTASPSIDGGSVL
;
A
#
# COMPACT_ATOMS: atom_id res chain seq x y z
N MET A 1 -0.98 25.71 -38.03
CA MET A 1 -2.42 25.37 -37.99
C MET A 1 -3.20 25.67 -39.29
N TYR A 2 -2.61 25.51 -40.49
CA TYR A 2 -3.39 25.60 -41.77
C TYR A 2 -2.87 24.65 -42.87
N LYS A 3 -2.29 23.50 -42.48
CA LYS A 3 -1.79 22.50 -43.45
C LYS A 3 -1.80 21.04 -42.98
N VAL A 4 -2.66 20.70 -42.00
CA VAL A 4 -2.83 19.31 -41.50
C VAL A 4 -4.32 18.87 -41.53
N ILE A 5 -5.20 19.63 -42.21
CA ILE A 5 -6.66 19.35 -42.32
C ILE A 5 -7.02 18.86 -43.74
N SER A 6 -6.13 18.17 -44.47
CA SER A 6 -6.46 17.66 -45.82
C SER A 6 -6.12 16.21 -46.13
N GLU A 7 -5.62 15.41 -45.17
CA GLU A 7 -5.33 13.99 -45.42
C GLU A 7 -6.18 13.00 -44.60
N LEU A 8 -7.02 13.48 -43.67
CA LEU A 8 -7.92 12.63 -42.86
C LEU A 8 -9.24 12.22 -43.54
N ASN A 9 -9.58 12.77 -44.72
CA ASN A 9 -10.85 12.49 -45.41
C ASN A 9 -10.78 11.37 -46.47
N PHE A 10 -9.69 10.61 -46.56
CA PHE A 10 -9.56 9.48 -47.50
C PHE A 10 -9.82 8.10 -46.87
N PHE A 11 -9.61 7.93 -45.55
CA PHE A 11 -9.80 6.65 -44.86
C PHE A 11 -11.26 6.38 -44.41
N ALA A 12 -12.09 7.42 -44.22
CA ALA A 12 -13.48 7.28 -43.79
C ALA A 12 -14.44 6.70 -44.87
N SER A 13 -14.00 6.57 -46.12
CA SER A 13 -14.83 6.07 -47.23
C SER A 13 -14.70 4.55 -47.46
N ILE A 14 -13.61 3.92 -46.98
CA ILE A 14 -13.37 2.48 -47.20
C ILE A 14 -13.97 1.64 -46.07
N TYR A 15 -14.03 2.17 -44.84
CA TYR A 15 -14.59 1.47 -43.68
C TYR A 15 -16.12 1.24 -43.78
N ASN A 16 -16.85 2.17 -44.41
CA ASN A 16 -18.33 2.11 -44.52
C ASN A 16 -18.87 1.14 -45.59
N VAL A 17 -18.01 0.54 -46.42
CA VAL A 17 -18.43 -0.47 -47.42
C VAL A 17 -18.34 -1.90 -46.87
N ALA A 18 -17.50 -2.15 -45.85
CA ALA A 18 -17.23 -3.49 -45.34
C ALA A 18 -18.29 -4.04 -44.36
N LYS A 19 -19.23 -3.23 -43.86
CA LYS A 19 -20.19 -3.63 -42.82
C LYS A 19 -21.56 -4.13 -43.32
N SER A 20 -21.78 -4.27 -44.65
CA SER A 20 -23.11 -4.55 -45.21
C SER A 20 -23.40 -5.98 -45.68
N VAL A 21 -22.52 -6.97 -45.43
CA VAL A 21 -22.77 -8.37 -45.85
C VAL A 21 -22.30 -9.39 -44.78
N LEU A 22 -23.16 -9.70 -43.80
CA LEU A 22 -23.13 -10.95 -43.00
C LEU A 22 -23.74 -12.11 -43.86
N PRO A 23 -23.71 -13.43 -43.52
CA PRO A 23 -23.32 -14.12 -42.26
C PRO A 23 -22.60 -15.51 -42.40
N THR A 24 -22.22 -16.11 -41.25
CA THR A 24 -22.17 -17.56 -40.90
C THR A 24 -21.63 -18.62 -41.90
N THR A 25 -20.53 -19.34 -41.55
CA THR A 25 -20.42 -20.82 -41.44
C THR A 25 -18.95 -21.32 -41.35
N LYS A 26 -18.71 -22.31 -40.48
CA LYS A 26 -17.49 -23.15 -40.37
C LYS A 26 -17.32 -24.01 -41.64
N VAL A 27 -16.15 -24.07 -42.29
CA VAL A 27 -15.51 -25.30 -42.88
C VAL A 27 -14.01 -25.04 -43.21
N SER A 28 -13.17 -26.03 -42.91
CA SER A 28 -11.73 -26.18 -43.22
C SER A 28 -11.38 -26.48 -44.70
N PHE A 29 -10.06 -26.55 -44.98
CA PHE A 29 -9.32 -27.12 -46.14
C PHE A 29 -8.78 -26.18 -47.25
N SER A 30 -7.48 -25.85 -47.12
CA SER A 30 -6.34 -26.33 -47.93
C SER A 30 -6.36 -26.33 -49.48
N PHE A 31 -5.21 -25.90 -50.02
CA PHE A 31 -4.60 -26.03 -51.37
C PHE A 31 -4.84 -24.97 -52.48
N ILE A 32 -3.94 -23.97 -52.50
CA ILE A 32 -2.85 -23.73 -53.49
C ILE A 32 -3.15 -23.31 -54.96
N VAL A 33 -2.60 -22.11 -55.29
CA VAL A 33 -1.98 -21.62 -56.56
C VAL A 33 -2.93 -21.13 -57.67
N THR A 34 -2.94 -19.86 -58.12
CA THR A 34 -1.80 -19.06 -58.64
C THR A 34 -2.18 -17.57 -58.79
N CYS A 35 -1.35 -16.66 -58.28
CA CYS A 35 -1.22 -15.22 -58.59
C CYS A 35 0.04 -14.78 -57.79
N ALA A 36 0.92 -13.86 -58.13
CA ALA A 36 1.16 -12.94 -59.24
C ALA A 36 2.60 -12.38 -59.04
N LEU A 37 3.13 -11.65 -60.02
CA LEU A 37 4.51 -11.13 -60.08
C LEU A 37 5.01 -10.47 -58.77
N LEU A 38 6.08 -11.04 -58.22
CA LEU A 38 7.01 -10.39 -57.29
C LEU A 38 8.10 -9.63 -58.08
N VAL A 39 8.20 -8.32 -57.87
CA VAL A 39 9.50 -7.64 -57.90
C VAL A 39 10.02 -7.77 -56.47
N ALA A 40 10.82 -8.81 -56.24
CA ALA A 40 11.66 -8.91 -55.07
C ALA A 40 12.87 -8.00 -55.28
N THR A 41 13.07 -7.00 -54.43
CA THR A 41 14.43 -6.57 -54.09
C THR A 41 15.00 -7.65 -53.20
N SER A 42 15.81 -8.52 -53.80
CA SER A 42 16.59 -9.53 -53.09
C SER A 42 17.62 -8.85 -52.19
N VAL A 43 17.41 -8.90 -50.87
CA VAL A 43 18.55 -8.99 -49.95
C VAL A 43 19.27 -10.30 -50.26
N ALA A 44 20.57 -10.25 -50.52
CA ALA A 44 21.38 -11.45 -50.69
C ALA A 44 21.36 -12.26 -49.38
N PRO A 45 21.31 -13.60 -49.43
CA PRO A 45 21.52 -14.38 -48.21
C PRO A 45 22.93 -14.08 -47.67
N ALA A 46 23.02 -13.73 -46.39
CA ALA A 46 24.28 -13.67 -45.67
C ALA A 46 25.01 -15.03 -45.78
N THR A 47 26.34 -15.00 -45.84
CA THR A 47 27.21 -16.19 -45.87
C THR A 47 27.60 -16.67 -44.47
N PHE A 48 27.13 -15.96 -43.44
CA PHE A 48 27.13 -16.42 -42.06
C PHE A 48 26.31 -17.72 -41.95
N VAL A 49 26.86 -18.71 -41.26
CA VAL A 49 26.29 -20.06 -41.15
C VAL A 49 25.73 -20.28 -39.75
N ASP A 50 26.57 -20.18 -38.71
CA ASP A 50 26.21 -20.48 -37.32
C ASP A 50 27.22 -19.93 -36.30
N LEU A 51 26.89 -20.02 -35.01
CA LEU A 51 27.80 -19.79 -33.88
C LEU A 51 28.28 -21.11 -33.26
N HIS A 52 29.59 -21.22 -33.00
CA HIS A 52 30.19 -22.41 -32.37
C HIS A 52 30.85 -22.06 -31.05
N LEU A 53 30.39 -22.69 -29.96
CA LEU A 53 31.02 -22.62 -28.65
C LEU A 53 31.94 -23.84 -28.45
N VAL A 54 33.24 -23.61 -28.31
CA VAL A 54 34.26 -24.65 -28.20
C VAL A 54 34.92 -24.61 -26.82
N GLN A 55 34.87 -25.73 -26.09
CA GLN A 55 35.60 -25.88 -24.84
C GLN A 55 37.11 -26.05 -25.11
N ILE A 56 37.94 -25.21 -24.49
CA ILE A 56 39.39 -25.16 -24.69
C ILE A 56 40.17 -25.81 -23.53
N SER A 57 39.70 -25.65 -22.29
CA SER A 57 40.32 -26.26 -21.11
C SER A 57 39.31 -26.45 -19.97
N THR A 58 39.67 -27.33 -19.02
CA THR A 58 38.85 -27.68 -17.84
C THR A 58 39.79 -27.80 -16.63
N GLY A 59 39.39 -27.27 -15.48
CA GLY A 59 40.19 -27.24 -14.24
C GLY A 59 41.32 -26.19 -14.22
N THR A 60 41.22 -25.17 -15.07
CA THR A 60 42.19 -24.06 -15.19
C THR A 60 41.42 -22.74 -15.30
N PRO A 61 41.82 -21.64 -14.62
CA PRO A 61 43.06 -21.43 -13.86
C PRO A 61 43.14 -22.20 -12.54
N SER A 62 42.01 -22.60 -11.95
CA SER A 62 41.95 -23.47 -10.77
C SER A 62 40.85 -24.53 -10.89
N THR A 63 40.77 -25.45 -9.93
CA THR A 63 39.76 -26.52 -9.92
C THR A 63 38.37 -25.87 -9.90
N GLY A 64 37.52 -26.29 -10.84
CA GLY A 64 36.17 -25.76 -11.01
C GLY A 64 35.99 -24.77 -12.16
N PHE A 65 37.06 -24.33 -12.82
CA PHE A 65 36.96 -23.42 -13.96
C PHE A 65 37.02 -24.14 -15.32
N THR A 66 36.22 -23.67 -16.29
CA THR A 66 36.23 -24.16 -17.68
C THR A 66 36.29 -22.98 -18.65
N THR A 67 37.22 -23.03 -19.62
CA THR A 67 37.42 -21.99 -20.63
C THR A 67 36.80 -22.40 -21.96
N TYR A 68 36.03 -21.49 -22.55
CA TYR A 68 35.35 -21.64 -23.84
C TYR A 68 35.77 -20.54 -24.82
N ARG A 69 35.71 -20.83 -26.12
CA ARG A 69 35.84 -19.85 -27.21
C ARG A 69 34.61 -19.87 -28.11
N LEU A 70 34.11 -18.68 -28.44
CA LEU A 70 32.94 -18.51 -29.31
C LEU A 70 33.41 -18.09 -30.72
N TYR A 71 32.92 -18.77 -31.75
CA TYR A 71 33.27 -18.53 -33.15
C TYR A 71 32.03 -18.27 -34.01
N ALA A 72 32.13 -17.36 -34.98
CA ALA A 72 31.16 -17.18 -36.06
C ALA A 72 31.62 -17.90 -37.33
N GLU A 73 30.79 -18.80 -37.87
CA GLU A 73 31.07 -19.57 -39.08
C GLU A 73 30.61 -18.83 -40.34
N PHE A 74 31.44 -18.92 -41.39
CA PHE A 74 31.17 -18.42 -42.72
C PHE A 74 31.47 -19.50 -43.77
N ASP A 75 30.60 -19.62 -44.78
CA ASP A 75 30.78 -20.54 -45.90
C ASP A 75 31.90 -20.09 -46.88
N ASN A 76 32.29 -18.81 -46.82
CA ASN A 76 33.27 -18.21 -47.72
C ASN A 76 34.34 -17.42 -46.91
N PRO A 77 35.64 -17.71 -47.12
CA PRO A 77 36.72 -17.13 -46.32
C PRO A 77 36.97 -15.65 -46.59
N ASN A 78 36.40 -15.10 -47.68
CA ASN A 78 36.61 -13.72 -48.07
C ASN A 78 35.52 -12.78 -47.53
N ASP A 79 34.53 -13.30 -46.79
CA ASP A 79 33.55 -12.47 -46.12
C ASP A 79 34.09 -11.96 -44.79
N GLN A 80 33.69 -10.73 -44.47
CA GLN A 80 34.22 -9.99 -43.33
C GLN A 80 33.14 -9.84 -42.27
N LEU A 81 33.46 -10.18 -41.04
CA LEU A 81 32.73 -9.73 -39.85
C LEU A 81 33.35 -8.43 -39.36
N THR A 82 32.58 -7.34 -39.27
CA THR A 82 33.12 -6.03 -38.86
C THR A 82 32.52 -5.50 -37.57
N SER A 83 31.36 -5.98 -37.15
CA SER A 83 30.75 -5.54 -35.90
C SER A 83 29.97 -6.65 -35.21
N VAL A 84 30.01 -6.58 -33.89
CA VAL A 84 29.03 -7.17 -33.01
C VAL A 84 28.29 -6.03 -32.33
N HIS A 85 26.97 -6.01 -32.44
CA HIS A 85 26.18 -4.84 -32.07
C HIS A 85 24.90 -5.18 -31.33
N GLY A 86 24.36 -4.20 -30.63
CA GLY A 86 23.12 -4.27 -29.89
C GLY A 86 22.66 -2.87 -29.50
N ASN A 87 21.39 -2.72 -29.20
CA ASN A 87 20.83 -1.51 -28.61
C ASN A 87 20.15 -1.89 -27.30
N MET A 88 19.97 -0.92 -26.41
CA MET A 88 19.35 -1.19 -25.12
C MET A 88 17.94 -1.77 -25.29
N PHE A 89 17.19 -1.47 -26.36
CA PHE A 89 15.98 -2.16 -26.87
C PHE A 89 15.68 -1.72 -28.33
N PRO A 90 15.04 -2.52 -29.22
CA PRO A 90 14.53 -3.89 -29.07
C PRO A 90 15.52 -5.00 -29.52
N GLN A 91 16.82 -4.69 -29.68
CA GLN A 91 17.80 -5.58 -30.32
C GLN A 91 19.09 -5.66 -29.50
N PHE A 92 19.13 -6.36 -28.37
CA PHE A 92 20.35 -6.47 -27.57
C PHE A 92 21.15 -7.74 -27.87
N SER A 93 22.47 -7.62 -27.83
CA SER A 93 23.39 -8.76 -27.81
C SER A 93 23.81 -9.02 -26.38
N PHE A 94 23.87 -10.29 -25.95
CA PHE A 94 24.37 -10.64 -24.63
C PHE A 94 25.09 -11.98 -24.55
N VAL A 95 25.97 -12.11 -23.54
CA VAL A 95 26.60 -13.37 -23.11
C VAL A 95 26.40 -13.50 -21.60
N TYR A 96 25.95 -14.68 -21.13
CA TYR A 96 25.59 -14.95 -19.75
C TYR A 96 26.35 -16.17 -19.20
N ALA A 97 26.83 -16.05 -17.96
CA ALA A 97 27.43 -17.13 -17.18
C ALA A 97 26.90 -17.08 -15.73
N PRO A 98 26.17 -18.09 -15.25
CA PRO A 98 25.46 -18.05 -13.96
C PRO A 98 26.33 -17.80 -12.73
N SER A 99 27.60 -18.20 -12.78
CA SER A 99 28.53 -18.06 -11.66
C SER A 99 29.61 -16.98 -11.89
N GLY A 100 29.48 -16.22 -12.99
CA GLY A 100 30.38 -15.14 -13.38
C GLY A 100 31.48 -15.55 -14.36
N PHE A 101 32.30 -14.57 -14.74
CA PHE A 101 33.45 -14.76 -15.61
C PHE A 101 34.74 -14.62 -14.81
N TYR A 102 35.73 -15.47 -15.08
CA TYR A 102 37.07 -15.27 -14.53
C TYR A 102 37.77 -14.11 -15.24
N GLN A 103 38.32 -13.18 -14.46
CA GLN A 103 39.24 -12.13 -14.91
C GLN A 103 40.58 -12.23 -14.20
N ASN A 104 41.66 -12.12 -14.97
CA ASN A 104 43.02 -11.99 -14.50
C ASN A 104 43.40 -10.51 -14.39
N TRP A 105 44.02 -10.15 -13.26
CA TRP A 105 44.40 -8.76 -12.95
C TRP A 105 45.35 -8.11 -13.97
N PHE A 106 46.12 -8.89 -14.74
CA PHE A 106 47.03 -8.38 -15.76
C PHE A 106 46.40 -8.24 -17.16
N CYS A 107 45.14 -8.66 -17.31
CA CYS A 107 44.40 -8.58 -18.56
C CYS A 107 43.28 -7.53 -18.46
N GLY A 108 42.39 -7.51 -19.44
CA GLY A 108 41.23 -6.65 -19.47
C GLY A 108 40.23 -7.17 -20.51
N PRO A 109 39.11 -6.50 -20.75
CA PRO A 109 37.93 -7.15 -21.33
C PRO A 109 38.03 -7.40 -22.85
N LEU A 110 39.15 -7.05 -23.46
CA LEU A 110 39.40 -7.12 -24.90
C LEU A 110 40.65 -7.97 -25.15
N ALA A 111 40.65 -8.78 -26.22
CA ALA A 111 41.81 -9.61 -26.59
C ALA A 111 43.11 -8.80 -26.72
N GLN A 112 43.02 -7.51 -27.06
CA GLN A 112 44.17 -6.61 -27.15
C GLN A 112 44.90 -6.37 -25.81
N HIS A 113 44.24 -6.66 -24.68
CA HIS A 113 44.84 -6.58 -23.34
C HIS A 113 45.47 -7.91 -22.92
N ASN A 114 45.31 -8.98 -23.72
CA ASN A 114 45.95 -10.27 -23.50
C ASN A 114 47.32 -10.32 -24.21
N ASN A 115 48.40 -10.14 -23.45
CA ASN A 115 49.77 -10.11 -23.98
C ASN A 115 50.46 -11.50 -23.89
N PRO A 116 50.77 -12.16 -25.02
CA PRO A 116 51.38 -13.49 -24.99
C PRO A 116 52.78 -13.54 -24.37
N ALA A 117 53.50 -12.42 -24.35
CA ALA A 117 54.81 -12.33 -23.71
C ALA A 117 54.73 -12.40 -22.18
N LEU A 118 53.55 -12.14 -21.59
CA LEU A 118 53.31 -12.18 -20.15
C LEU A 118 52.81 -13.56 -19.65
N TRP A 119 52.40 -14.46 -20.54
CA TRP A 119 51.95 -15.83 -20.15
C TRP A 119 53.04 -16.66 -19.46
N ALA A 120 54.32 -16.33 -19.67
CA ALA A 120 55.43 -16.97 -18.96
C ALA A 120 55.61 -16.44 -17.53
N VAL A 121 55.07 -15.26 -17.23
CA VAL A 121 55.14 -14.58 -15.93
C VAL A 121 53.91 -14.91 -15.09
N ASP A 122 52.73 -14.86 -15.71
CA ASP A 122 51.48 -15.34 -15.13
C ASP A 122 50.75 -16.27 -16.13
N PRO A 123 50.89 -17.60 -15.96
CA PRO A 123 50.25 -18.59 -16.84
C PRO A 123 48.72 -18.57 -16.81
N GLU A 124 48.10 -17.98 -15.77
CA GLU A 124 46.65 -17.93 -15.63
C GLU A 124 46.02 -16.87 -16.55
N MET A 125 46.82 -15.94 -17.07
CA MET A 125 46.40 -14.97 -18.10
C MET A 125 45.88 -15.63 -19.39
N VAL A 126 46.33 -16.85 -19.69
CA VAL A 126 45.87 -17.60 -20.87
C VAL A 126 44.37 -17.90 -20.80
N TYR A 127 43.83 -18.00 -19.59
CA TYR A 127 42.44 -18.37 -19.32
C TYR A 127 41.57 -17.16 -18.98
N ASP A 128 42.06 -15.94 -19.22
CA ASP A 128 41.29 -14.74 -19.01
C ASP A 128 40.06 -14.65 -19.93
N SER A 129 39.03 -13.89 -19.52
CA SER A 129 37.80 -13.72 -20.31
C SER A 129 37.78 -12.38 -21.04
N TRP A 130 37.58 -12.39 -22.35
CA TRP A 130 37.66 -11.21 -23.21
C TRP A 130 36.86 -11.37 -24.52
N VAL A 131 36.54 -10.25 -25.16
CA VAL A 131 35.89 -10.22 -26.49
C VAL A 131 36.80 -9.69 -27.59
N THR A 132 36.48 -10.01 -28.85
CA THR A 132 37.31 -9.70 -30.03
C THR A 132 36.51 -9.77 -31.34
N ILE A 133 37.15 -9.44 -32.46
CA ILE A 133 36.76 -9.88 -33.80
C ILE A 133 38.01 -10.47 -34.47
N GLY A 134 38.20 -11.78 -34.34
CA GLY A 134 39.23 -12.56 -35.03
C GLY A 134 40.63 -12.59 -34.42
N ALA A 135 40.96 -11.74 -33.44
CA ALA A 135 42.26 -11.77 -32.76
C ALA A 135 42.19 -12.43 -31.38
N ASP A 136 43.19 -13.23 -31.00
CA ASP A 136 43.27 -13.88 -29.69
C ASP A 136 44.32 -13.27 -28.73
N SER A 137 44.97 -12.18 -29.15
CA SER A 137 45.95 -11.42 -28.36
C SER A 137 46.21 -10.00 -28.92
N GLU A 138 47.12 -9.25 -28.29
CA GLU A 138 47.53 -7.86 -28.63
C GLU A 138 48.13 -7.59 -30.03
N ASP A 139 48.09 -8.55 -30.95
CA ASP A 139 48.76 -8.47 -32.26
C ASP A 139 48.04 -7.50 -33.22
N LEU A 140 48.51 -6.24 -33.31
CA LEU A 140 48.10 -5.22 -34.31
C LEU A 140 46.58 -5.12 -34.60
N HIS A 141 45.75 -5.48 -33.63
CA HIS A 141 44.30 -5.52 -33.74
C HIS A 141 43.70 -4.30 -33.05
N SER A 142 42.72 -3.65 -33.70
CA SER A 142 42.10 -2.42 -33.20
C SER A 142 40.59 -2.60 -33.11
N VAL A 143 40.12 -3.23 -32.03
CA VAL A 143 38.69 -3.21 -31.68
C VAL A 143 38.33 -1.81 -31.19
N VAL A 144 37.31 -1.22 -31.79
CA VAL A 144 36.72 0.04 -31.35
C VAL A 144 35.43 -0.28 -30.63
N THR A 145 35.31 0.14 -29.38
CA THR A 145 34.09 -0.04 -28.58
C THR A 145 33.34 1.29 -28.47
N SER A 146 32.03 1.28 -28.75
CA SER A 146 31.17 2.43 -28.45
C SER A 146 30.16 1.98 -27.38
N THR A 147 30.15 2.66 -26.23
CA THR A 147 29.18 2.51 -25.12
C THR A 147 29.02 1.12 -24.44
N VAL A 148 29.93 0.16 -24.65
CA VAL A 148 29.88 -1.15 -23.96
C VAL A 148 30.25 -0.99 -22.47
N ASP A 149 29.41 -1.48 -21.58
CA ASP A 149 29.73 -1.59 -20.15
C ASP A 149 30.46 -2.91 -19.86
N PHE A 150 31.76 -2.81 -19.55
CA PHE A 150 32.60 -3.95 -19.19
C PHE A 150 32.66 -4.20 -17.68
N ALA A 151 31.94 -3.44 -16.86
CA ALA A 151 31.86 -3.67 -15.41
C ALA A 151 31.42 -5.11 -15.04
N PRO A 152 30.52 -5.80 -15.78
CA PRO A 152 30.17 -7.20 -15.48
C PRO A 152 31.30 -8.20 -15.72
N PHE A 153 32.28 -7.83 -16.54
CA PHE A 153 33.51 -8.60 -16.71
C PHE A 153 34.47 -8.34 -15.55
N GLU A 154 34.67 -7.08 -15.14
CA GLU A 154 35.78 -6.64 -14.28
C GLU A 154 35.46 -6.64 -12.76
N PRO A 155 36.39 -7.08 -11.87
CA PRO A 155 36.23 -6.93 -10.42
C PRO A 155 36.19 -5.44 -10.00
N PRO A 156 35.46 -5.07 -8.92
CA PRO A 156 34.90 -5.93 -7.88
C PRO A 156 33.50 -6.47 -8.17
N VAL A 157 32.90 -6.14 -9.33
CA VAL A 157 31.50 -6.46 -9.65
C VAL A 157 31.42 -7.69 -10.55
N ASN A 158 31.99 -8.81 -10.07
CA ASN A 158 31.90 -10.11 -10.76
C ASN A 158 30.68 -10.88 -10.23
N THR A 159 29.49 -10.41 -10.61
CA THR A 159 28.22 -10.79 -9.95
C THR A 159 27.40 -11.84 -10.70
N GLY A 160 27.96 -12.52 -11.71
CA GLY A 160 27.21 -13.54 -12.46
C GLY A 160 26.13 -12.98 -13.41
N PHE A 161 26.27 -11.72 -13.85
CA PHE A 161 25.29 -11.05 -14.71
C PHE A 161 25.48 -11.35 -16.20
N ALA A 162 24.42 -11.11 -16.96
CA ALA A 162 24.47 -11.06 -18.42
C ALA A 162 25.21 -9.81 -18.89
N MET A 163 26.18 -9.98 -19.76
CA MET A 163 26.86 -8.86 -20.42
C MET A 163 25.99 -8.35 -21.55
N ILE A 164 25.53 -7.10 -21.50
CA ILE A 164 24.73 -6.48 -22.56
C ILE A 164 25.64 -5.58 -23.39
N PHE A 165 25.65 -5.78 -24.71
CA PHE A 165 26.54 -5.06 -25.60
C PHE A 165 25.80 -4.03 -26.44
N THR A 166 26.38 -2.83 -26.53
CA THR A 166 25.96 -1.81 -27.52
C THR A 166 26.70 -1.98 -28.84
N GLU A 167 28.03 -1.89 -28.87
CA GLU A 167 28.77 -2.14 -30.11
C GLU A 167 30.27 -2.33 -29.86
N TRP A 168 30.85 -3.37 -30.45
CA TRP A 168 32.27 -3.36 -30.77
C TRP A 168 32.49 -3.69 -32.25
N SER A 169 33.37 -2.95 -32.88
CA SER A 169 33.62 -3.05 -34.32
C SER A 169 35.09 -2.91 -34.66
N THR A 170 35.45 -3.39 -35.84
CA THR A 170 36.80 -3.31 -36.40
C THR A 170 36.74 -2.62 -37.76
N PRO A 171 37.83 -1.96 -38.19
CA PRO A 171 37.87 -1.34 -39.51
C PRO A 171 37.59 -2.35 -40.63
N VAL A 172 36.85 -1.93 -41.65
CA VAL A 172 36.64 -2.75 -42.84
C VAL A 172 37.99 -3.09 -43.49
N ASN A 173 38.17 -4.35 -43.86
CA ASN A 173 39.39 -4.97 -44.37
C ASN A 173 40.51 -5.18 -43.36
N ASP A 174 40.21 -5.16 -42.05
CA ASP A 174 41.12 -5.70 -41.06
C ASP A 174 41.42 -7.19 -41.36
N PRO A 175 42.70 -7.63 -41.38
CA PRO A 175 43.06 -9.02 -41.65
C PRO A 175 42.39 -10.05 -40.74
N PHE A 176 41.98 -9.65 -39.54
CA PHE A 176 41.34 -10.53 -38.54
C PHE A 176 39.83 -10.72 -38.78
N ASN A 177 39.21 -9.88 -39.61
CA ASN A 177 37.76 -9.96 -39.88
C ASN A 177 37.36 -11.12 -40.79
N TYR A 178 38.33 -11.82 -41.39
CA TYR A 178 38.12 -12.89 -42.35
C TYR A 178 38.16 -14.26 -41.68
N GLY A 179 37.25 -15.15 -42.07
CA GLY A 179 37.18 -16.49 -41.51
C GLY A 179 38.43 -17.32 -41.77
N VAL A 180 38.96 -17.98 -40.74
CA VAL A 180 40.08 -18.93 -40.83
C VAL A 180 39.63 -20.37 -40.54
N ALA A 181 40.35 -21.35 -41.08
CA ALA A 181 40.06 -22.75 -40.76
C ALA A 181 40.50 -23.07 -39.32
N VAL A 182 39.56 -23.43 -38.46
CA VAL A 182 39.81 -23.80 -37.05
C VAL A 182 39.67 -25.32 -36.90
N SER A 183 40.64 -25.96 -36.25
CA SER A 183 40.63 -27.41 -36.07
C SER A 183 39.41 -27.87 -35.27
N GLY A 184 38.59 -28.74 -35.87
CA GLY A 184 37.39 -29.28 -35.22
C GLY A 184 36.10 -28.54 -35.54
N LEU A 185 36.16 -27.41 -36.25
CA LEU A 185 34.99 -26.66 -36.73
C LEU A 185 34.83 -26.77 -38.25
N PRO A 186 33.60 -26.70 -38.78
CA PRO A 186 33.34 -26.63 -40.22
C PRO A 186 33.75 -25.29 -40.83
N ASN A 187 33.93 -25.28 -42.16
CA ASN A 187 34.15 -24.09 -42.99
C ASN A 187 35.25 -23.12 -42.48
N TYR A 188 34.90 -21.83 -42.33
CA TYR A 188 35.80 -20.73 -41.95
C TYR A 188 35.20 -19.98 -40.77
N ASN A 189 36.01 -19.65 -39.77
CA ASN A 189 35.52 -19.16 -38.49
C ASN A 189 36.25 -17.88 -38.07
N VAL A 190 35.49 -16.92 -37.54
CA VAL A 190 36.02 -15.70 -36.91
C VAL A 190 35.79 -15.80 -35.40
N LEU A 191 36.84 -15.59 -34.60
CA LEU A 191 36.74 -15.62 -33.13
C LEU A 191 35.97 -14.40 -32.61
N LEU A 192 35.03 -14.59 -31.69
CA LEU A 192 34.25 -13.51 -31.07
C LEU A 192 34.65 -13.23 -29.62
N GLY A 193 35.20 -14.22 -28.93
CA GLY A 193 35.66 -14.07 -27.55
C GLY A 193 36.07 -15.37 -26.89
N GLN A 194 36.67 -15.23 -25.71
CA GLN A 194 37.02 -16.31 -24.80
C GLN A 194 36.34 -16.06 -23.45
N PHE A 195 35.73 -17.09 -22.88
CA PHE A 195 34.95 -17.00 -21.66
C PHE A 195 35.34 -18.12 -20.71
N THR A 196 35.84 -17.77 -19.53
CA THR A 196 36.17 -18.73 -18.48
C THR A 196 35.16 -18.60 -17.36
N THR A 197 34.51 -19.71 -17.03
CA THR A 197 33.38 -19.78 -16.09
C THR A 197 33.71 -20.76 -14.96
N ASN A 198 33.21 -20.50 -13.75
CA ASN A 198 33.36 -21.36 -12.57
C ASN A 198 32.14 -22.29 -12.39
N ASP A 199 32.38 -23.43 -11.73
CA ASP A 199 31.34 -24.29 -11.19
C ASP A 199 31.10 -24.00 -9.70
N SER A 200 29.83 -23.92 -9.30
CA SER A 200 29.43 -23.92 -7.89
C SER A 200 28.98 -25.32 -7.44
N ASN A 201 28.60 -26.21 -8.38
CA ASN A 201 27.90 -27.48 -8.11
C ASN A 201 28.47 -28.72 -8.83
N GLY A 202 29.71 -28.68 -9.34
CA GLY A 202 30.39 -29.88 -9.87
C GLY A 202 29.95 -30.39 -11.25
N ALA A 203 29.20 -29.61 -12.03
CA ALA A 203 29.00 -29.82 -13.47
C ALA A 203 29.28 -28.51 -14.23
N PRO A 204 30.01 -28.55 -15.37
CA PRO A 204 30.35 -27.34 -16.11
C PRO A 204 29.10 -26.70 -16.72
N HIS A 205 28.86 -25.42 -16.44
CA HIS A 205 27.84 -24.60 -17.14
C HIS A 205 28.52 -23.80 -18.26
N PRO A 206 28.35 -24.16 -19.54
CA PRO A 206 28.85 -23.36 -20.65
C PRO A 206 28.15 -22.00 -20.68
N PRO A 207 28.84 -20.92 -21.10
CA PRO A 207 28.19 -19.63 -21.33
C PRO A 207 27.13 -19.74 -22.42
N VAL A 208 26.04 -19.00 -22.27
CA VAL A 208 24.90 -18.96 -23.20
C VAL A 208 24.59 -17.51 -23.56
N GLY A 209 23.94 -17.28 -24.70
CA GLY A 209 23.50 -15.93 -25.04
C GLY A 209 23.03 -15.79 -26.47
N THR A 210 22.82 -14.54 -26.88
CA THR A 210 22.31 -14.16 -28.20
C THR A 210 23.12 -12.99 -28.74
N ILE A 211 23.58 -13.06 -30.00
CA ILE A 211 24.45 -12.03 -30.59
C ILE A 211 23.93 -11.58 -31.97
N ASN A 212 23.98 -10.28 -32.24
CA ASN A 212 23.80 -9.68 -33.56
C ASN A 212 25.16 -9.39 -34.20
N LEU A 213 25.28 -9.73 -35.49
CA LEU A 213 26.53 -9.60 -36.24
C LEU A 213 26.28 -8.83 -37.54
N ALA A 214 27.22 -7.98 -37.93
CA ALA A 214 27.20 -7.35 -39.25
C ALA A 214 28.59 -7.28 -39.88
N GLY A 215 28.58 -7.19 -41.22
CA GLY A 215 29.79 -7.32 -42.00
C GLY A 215 29.61 -7.03 -43.49
N TYR A 216 30.65 -7.38 -44.25
CA TYR A 216 30.68 -7.16 -45.70
C TYR A 216 31.00 -8.47 -46.43
N GLN A 217 30.29 -8.73 -47.53
CA GLN A 217 30.57 -9.85 -48.42
C GLN A 217 31.76 -9.58 -49.33
N ASP A 218 32.43 -10.64 -49.81
CA ASP A 218 33.54 -10.58 -50.76
C ASP A 218 33.18 -9.79 -52.03
N SER A 219 33.86 -8.66 -52.25
CA SER A 219 33.82 -7.92 -53.52
C SER A 219 35.19 -7.81 -54.22
N PHE A 220 36.15 -8.66 -53.86
CA PHE A 220 37.57 -8.49 -54.20
C PHE A 220 37.94 -8.65 -55.69
N LEU A 221 37.00 -8.90 -56.62
CA LEU A 221 37.36 -9.13 -58.04
C LEU A 221 36.61 -8.33 -59.11
N ARG A 222 35.88 -7.24 -58.82
CA ARG A 222 35.28 -6.48 -59.94
C ARG A 222 34.91 -5.01 -59.77
N GLY A 223 35.42 -4.28 -58.78
CA GLY A 223 35.15 -2.83 -58.67
C GLY A 223 33.66 -2.50 -58.45
N GLU A 224 32.93 -3.44 -57.89
CA GLU A 224 31.54 -3.29 -57.44
C GLU A 224 31.54 -2.81 -55.98
N PRO A 225 30.47 -2.12 -55.52
CA PRO A 225 30.34 -1.72 -54.11
C PRO A 225 30.27 -2.95 -53.18
N GLN A 226 30.93 -2.85 -52.02
CA GLN A 226 30.83 -3.85 -50.94
C GLN A 226 29.36 -4.05 -50.55
N VAL A 227 28.92 -5.30 -50.39
CA VAL A 227 27.55 -5.62 -49.98
C VAL A 227 27.53 -5.88 -48.49
N GLU A 228 26.79 -5.05 -47.75
CA GLU A 228 26.57 -5.20 -46.31
C GLU A 228 25.66 -6.38 -46.02
N TRP A 229 25.97 -7.12 -44.95
CA TRP A 229 25.12 -8.17 -44.40
C TRP A 229 24.96 -7.97 -42.89
N GLU A 230 23.82 -8.42 -42.38
CA GLU A 230 23.46 -8.34 -40.96
C GLU A 230 22.64 -9.58 -40.59
N VAL A 231 22.90 -10.13 -39.40
CA VAL A 231 22.09 -11.16 -38.76
C VAL A 231 21.81 -10.72 -37.33
N MET A 232 20.58 -10.96 -36.90
CA MET A 232 20.09 -10.55 -35.59
C MET A 232 19.65 -11.79 -34.81
N GLU A 233 19.73 -11.70 -33.49
CA GLU A 233 19.22 -12.66 -32.53
C GLU A 233 19.80 -14.08 -32.71
N VAL A 234 21.11 -14.21 -32.96
CA VAL A 234 21.74 -15.53 -33.14
C VAL A 234 22.10 -16.15 -31.79
N PRO A 235 21.44 -17.25 -31.37
CA PRO A 235 21.71 -17.87 -30.08
C PRO A 235 22.99 -18.72 -30.12
N PHE A 236 23.63 -18.90 -28.96
CA PHE A 236 24.70 -19.88 -28.76
C PHE A 236 24.62 -20.51 -27.36
N GLY A 237 25.18 -21.73 -27.25
CA GLY A 237 25.07 -22.56 -26.05
C GLY A 237 23.74 -23.29 -25.97
N ASN A 238 23.69 -24.38 -25.18
CA ASN A 238 22.43 -25.08 -24.93
C ASN A 238 21.67 -24.31 -23.85
N THR A 239 20.53 -23.71 -24.20
CA THR A 239 19.61 -23.17 -23.19
C THR A 239 19.21 -24.31 -22.25
N PRO A 240 19.26 -24.12 -20.91
CA PRO A 240 18.68 -25.09 -19.99
C PRO A 240 17.21 -25.32 -20.36
N ALA A 241 16.69 -26.53 -20.15
CA ALA A 241 15.32 -26.93 -20.51
C ALA A 241 14.19 -26.15 -19.79
N ASN A 242 14.55 -25.10 -19.06
CA ASN A 242 13.72 -24.31 -18.16
C ASN A 242 13.72 -22.85 -18.65
N THR A 243 13.32 -22.65 -19.92
CA THR A 243 13.10 -21.30 -20.48
C THR A 243 11.62 -20.95 -20.48
N GLY A 244 11.31 -19.67 -20.34
CA GLY A 244 9.99 -19.09 -20.09
C GLY A 244 9.94 -17.63 -20.54
N ALA A 245 8.74 -17.11 -20.77
CA ALA A 245 8.48 -15.74 -21.17
C ALA A 245 8.82 -14.77 -20.03
N CYS A 246 9.69 -13.81 -20.31
CA CYS A 246 10.12 -12.77 -19.39
C CYS A 246 9.69 -11.41 -19.91
N CYS A 247 8.98 -10.64 -19.08
CA CYS A 247 8.50 -9.31 -19.43
C CYS A 247 9.34 -8.21 -18.77
N VAL A 248 9.88 -7.31 -19.58
CA VAL A 248 10.72 -6.19 -19.11
C VAL A 248 10.16 -4.85 -19.54
N ASN A 249 10.13 -3.89 -18.62
CA ASN A 249 9.65 -2.52 -18.87
C ASN A 249 10.78 -1.63 -19.40
N SER A 250 10.55 -0.93 -20.51
CA SER A 250 11.51 0.01 -21.11
C SER A 250 10.90 1.36 -21.43
N ALA A 251 11.73 2.37 -21.71
CA ALA A 251 11.31 3.73 -22.10
C ALA A 251 10.50 3.80 -23.42
N GLN A 252 10.30 2.67 -24.11
CA GLN A 252 9.57 2.57 -25.38
C GLN A 252 8.37 1.59 -25.31
N GLY A 253 8.06 0.99 -24.14
CA GLY A 253 7.02 -0.02 -23.96
C GLY A 253 7.55 -1.32 -23.35
N TRP A 254 6.67 -2.32 -23.19
CA TRP A 254 7.01 -3.63 -22.63
C TRP A 254 7.48 -4.59 -23.71
N ALA A 255 8.49 -5.38 -23.39
CA ALA A 255 9.06 -6.38 -24.31
C ALA A 255 9.04 -7.77 -23.68
N CYS A 256 8.65 -8.77 -24.48
CA CYS A 256 8.65 -10.19 -24.11
C CYS A 256 9.84 -10.93 -24.67
N GLN A 257 10.55 -11.70 -23.85
CA GLN A 257 11.60 -12.59 -24.32
C GLN A 257 11.62 -13.96 -23.62
N ASP A 258 11.84 -15.03 -24.39
CA ASP A 258 11.98 -16.39 -23.87
C ASP A 258 13.40 -16.59 -23.34
N VAL A 259 13.56 -16.48 -22.03
CA VAL A 259 14.86 -16.54 -21.33
C VAL A 259 14.78 -17.54 -20.18
N THR A 260 15.74 -17.61 -19.26
CA THR A 260 15.63 -18.45 -18.04
C THR A 260 15.19 -17.60 -16.86
N GLN A 261 14.60 -18.19 -15.81
CA GLN A 261 14.13 -17.45 -14.63
C GLN A 261 15.21 -16.56 -14.03
N ASN A 262 16.39 -17.12 -13.80
CA ASN A 262 17.54 -16.38 -13.25
C ASN A 262 17.96 -15.21 -14.14
N PHE A 263 17.81 -15.33 -15.47
CA PHE A 263 18.08 -14.24 -16.39
C PHE A 263 16.99 -13.18 -16.35
N CYS A 264 15.72 -13.59 -16.24
CA CYS A 264 14.60 -12.68 -16.12
C CYS A 264 14.70 -11.80 -14.86
N ASP A 265 15.03 -12.42 -13.73
CA ASP A 265 15.26 -11.73 -12.46
C ASP A 265 16.45 -10.77 -12.57
N ALA A 266 17.51 -11.16 -13.28
CA ALA A 266 18.72 -10.36 -13.44
C ALA A 266 18.55 -9.10 -14.32
N ILE A 267 17.60 -9.11 -15.27
CA ILE A 267 17.27 -7.94 -16.10
C ILE A 267 16.12 -7.10 -15.53
N GLY A 268 15.70 -7.40 -14.30
CA GLY A 268 14.56 -6.73 -13.64
C GLY A 268 13.22 -7.01 -14.32
N GLY A 269 13.12 -8.15 -15.01
CA GLY A 269 11.92 -8.61 -15.69
C GLY A 269 11.05 -9.50 -14.81
N THR A 270 9.79 -9.65 -15.19
CA THR A 270 8.83 -10.54 -14.52
C THR A 270 8.78 -11.88 -15.25
N TRP A 271 9.06 -12.96 -14.50
CA TRP A 271 9.12 -14.32 -15.01
C TRP A 271 7.75 -15.00 -15.01
N ASN A 272 7.35 -15.61 -16.13
CA ASN A 272 6.02 -16.21 -16.30
C ASN A 272 6.02 -17.74 -16.29
N GLY A 273 7.05 -18.35 -15.70
CA GLY A 273 7.13 -19.80 -15.46
C GLY A 273 7.80 -20.59 -16.58
N ASP A 274 8.35 -21.75 -16.24
CA ASP A 274 9.03 -22.65 -17.17
C ASP A 274 8.09 -23.15 -18.28
N GLY A 275 8.52 -23.03 -19.54
CA GLY A 275 7.78 -23.48 -20.72
C GLY A 275 6.81 -22.45 -21.31
N SER A 276 6.65 -21.27 -20.70
CA SER A 276 5.91 -20.15 -21.29
C SER A 276 6.67 -19.55 -22.50
N GLN A 277 5.96 -19.07 -23.53
CA GLN A 277 6.58 -18.56 -24.76
C GLN A 277 6.02 -17.21 -25.18
N CYS A 278 6.87 -16.28 -25.59
CA CYS A 278 6.52 -14.94 -26.07
C CYS A 278 5.76 -14.90 -27.40
N THR A 279 5.61 -16.05 -28.05
CA THR A 279 4.70 -16.21 -29.19
C THR A 279 3.25 -16.41 -28.77
N THR A 280 3.03 -16.76 -27.49
CA THR A 280 1.72 -16.99 -26.85
C THR A 280 1.46 -16.04 -25.68
N PHE A 281 2.49 -15.38 -25.18
CA PHE A 281 2.48 -14.49 -24.02
C PHE A 281 2.85 -13.07 -24.49
N ASP A 282 1.98 -12.09 -24.23
CA ASP A 282 2.14 -10.71 -24.71
C ASP A 282 2.46 -9.79 -23.52
N CYS A 283 3.62 -9.13 -23.54
CA CYS A 283 4.04 -8.28 -22.42
C CYS A 283 3.41 -6.88 -22.43
N ASP A 284 2.73 -6.48 -23.50
CA ASP A 284 1.87 -5.29 -23.47
C ASP A 284 0.63 -5.53 -22.57
N ILE A 285 0.31 -6.80 -22.26
CA ILE A 285 -0.77 -7.18 -21.34
C ILE A 285 -0.36 -6.98 -19.86
N LEU A 286 0.93 -6.84 -19.52
CA LEU A 286 1.36 -6.73 -18.12
C LEU A 286 1.47 -5.30 -17.58
N SER A 287 1.13 -4.26 -18.37
CA SER A 287 1.25 -2.87 -17.90
C SER A 287 0.00 -2.04 -17.94
N ILE A 288 -1.13 -2.65 -18.21
CA ILE A 288 -2.40 -1.97 -18.07
C ILE A 288 -3.44 -2.99 -17.62
N ASP A 289 -3.36 -4.20 -18.13
CA ASP A 289 -4.33 -5.26 -17.94
C ASP A 289 -4.13 -6.03 -16.63
N GLY A 290 -4.82 -5.56 -15.59
CA GLY A 290 -5.06 -6.30 -14.35
C GLY A 290 -6.42 -6.99 -14.40
N ALA A 291 -6.71 -7.79 -13.38
CA ALA A 291 -8.05 -8.30 -13.18
C ALA A 291 -8.91 -7.20 -12.55
N CYS A 292 -10.07 -6.95 -13.14
CA CYS A 292 -11.05 -6.03 -12.58
C CYS A 292 -12.19 -6.82 -11.95
N CYS A 293 -12.33 -6.70 -10.63
CA CYS A 293 -13.57 -7.11 -9.97
C CYS A 293 -14.53 -5.94 -10.03
N TYR A 294 -15.62 -6.05 -10.80
CA TYR A 294 -16.68 -5.05 -10.84
C TYR A 294 -18.04 -5.75 -10.70
N ASP A 295 -19.03 -5.01 -10.20
CA ASP A 295 -20.39 -5.54 -10.02
C ASP A 295 -21.15 -5.45 -11.35
N ASP A 296 -21.38 -6.59 -12.00
CA ASP A 296 -22.14 -6.64 -13.25
C ASP A 296 -23.65 -6.72 -12.96
N PRO A 297 -24.46 -5.87 -13.63
CA PRO A 297 -25.89 -5.78 -13.36
C PRO A 297 -26.74 -7.03 -13.44
N ASP A 298 -26.34 -7.98 -14.27
CA ASP A 298 -27.15 -9.15 -14.58
C ASP A 298 -26.65 -10.42 -13.88
N ILE A 299 -25.42 -10.41 -13.34
CA ILE A 299 -24.71 -11.60 -12.84
C ILE A 299 -23.94 -11.39 -11.51
N GLY A 300 -23.87 -10.17 -10.96
CA GLY A 300 -23.18 -9.85 -9.69
C GLY A 300 -21.68 -9.57 -9.86
N TRP A 301 -20.92 -9.55 -8.75
CA TRP A 301 -19.46 -9.36 -8.77
C TRP A 301 -18.80 -10.36 -9.71
N THR A 302 -18.28 -9.84 -10.81
CA THR A 302 -17.63 -10.60 -11.85
C THR A 302 -16.20 -10.10 -12.02
N CYS A 303 -15.32 -11.02 -12.37
CA CYS A 303 -13.94 -10.71 -12.64
C CYS A 303 -13.72 -10.68 -14.14
N ILE A 304 -13.11 -9.61 -14.66
CA ILE A 304 -12.61 -9.55 -16.04
C ILE A 304 -11.09 -9.49 -16.03
N ASP A 305 -10.50 -10.49 -16.68
CA ASP A 305 -9.08 -10.51 -17.02
C ASP A 305 -8.76 -9.46 -18.07
N ALA A 306 -7.53 -8.98 -18.03
CA ALA A 306 -6.98 -8.10 -19.02
C ALA A 306 -7.78 -6.80 -19.21
N MET A 307 -7.99 -6.09 -18.09
CA MET A 307 -8.64 -4.79 -18.06
C MET A 307 -7.67 -3.70 -17.57
N ILE A 308 -7.60 -2.60 -18.32
CA ILE A 308 -6.76 -1.47 -17.97
C ILE A 308 -7.24 -0.78 -16.70
N GLU A 309 -6.35 -0.31 -15.81
CA GLU A 309 -6.76 0.34 -14.53
C GLU A 309 -7.82 1.43 -14.75
N SER A 310 -7.66 2.26 -15.79
CA SER A 310 -8.63 3.29 -16.15
C SER A 310 -9.99 2.76 -16.60
N ASP A 311 -10.03 1.59 -17.25
CA ASP A 311 -11.27 0.94 -17.68
C ASP A 311 -11.92 0.19 -16.52
N CYS A 312 -11.13 -0.39 -15.62
CA CYS A 312 -11.66 -0.98 -14.38
C CYS A 312 -12.30 0.07 -13.49
N ILE A 313 -11.65 1.22 -13.36
CA ILE A 313 -12.20 2.40 -12.69
C ILE A 313 -13.44 2.94 -13.44
N TYR A 314 -13.50 2.85 -14.77
CA TYR A 314 -14.69 3.20 -15.55
C TYR A 314 -15.90 2.32 -15.20
N TYR A 315 -15.70 1.02 -14.94
CA TYR A 315 -16.74 0.12 -14.44
C TYR A 315 -16.94 0.16 -12.92
N ALA A 316 -16.25 1.06 -12.22
CA ALA A 316 -16.20 1.14 -10.77
C ALA A 316 -15.84 -0.19 -10.07
N GLY A 317 -14.97 -0.94 -10.73
CA GLY A 317 -14.38 -2.13 -10.17
C GLY A 317 -13.12 -1.82 -9.37
N THR A 318 -12.75 -2.78 -8.52
CA THR A 318 -11.45 -2.82 -7.86
C THR A 318 -10.45 -3.46 -8.81
N TRP A 319 -9.41 -2.69 -9.16
CA TRP A 319 -8.37 -3.15 -10.06
C TRP A 319 -7.26 -3.84 -9.29
N TYR A 320 -6.91 -5.05 -9.70
CA TYR A 320 -5.82 -5.83 -9.12
C TYR A 320 -4.64 -5.84 -10.09
N SER A 321 -3.61 -5.07 -9.74
CA SER A 321 -2.42 -4.92 -10.55
C SER A 321 -1.70 -6.26 -10.73
N GLY A 322 -1.54 -6.69 -11.98
CA GLY A 322 -0.92 -7.99 -12.32
C GLY A 322 -1.73 -9.23 -11.90
N GLY A 323 -2.96 -9.04 -11.43
CA GLY A 323 -3.86 -10.12 -11.07
C GLY A 323 -4.55 -10.75 -12.29
N ILE A 324 -4.86 -12.04 -12.21
CA ILE A 324 -5.78 -12.72 -13.12
C ILE A 324 -6.94 -13.31 -12.30
N CYS A 325 -8.13 -13.32 -12.87
CA CYS A 325 -9.37 -13.78 -12.26
C CYS A 325 -9.33 -15.23 -11.79
N ALA A 326 -8.39 -16.04 -12.30
CA ALA A 326 -8.14 -17.38 -11.81
C ALA A 326 -7.57 -17.43 -10.37
N ASN A 327 -6.94 -16.35 -9.91
CA ASN A 327 -6.27 -16.25 -8.60
C ASN A 327 -6.88 -15.15 -7.72
N ILE A 328 -7.96 -14.52 -8.19
CA ILE A 328 -8.68 -13.48 -7.47
C ILE A 328 -10.08 -14.00 -7.22
N ASP A 329 -10.35 -14.35 -5.97
CA ASP A 329 -11.71 -14.44 -5.50
C ASP A 329 -12.23 -13.01 -5.37
N CYS A 330 -12.93 -12.53 -6.40
CA CYS A 330 -13.71 -11.32 -6.25
C CYS A 330 -14.60 -11.48 -5.03
N PRO A 331 -14.72 -10.44 -4.18
CA PRO A 331 -15.36 -10.59 -2.88
C PRO A 331 -16.68 -11.36 -3.03
N PRO A 332 -16.86 -12.52 -2.36
CA PRO A 332 -18.22 -12.98 -2.15
C PRO A 332 -18.94 -11.83 -1.44
N VAL A 333 -20.23 -11.68 -1.74
CA VAL A 333 -21.07 -10.54 -1.36
C VAL A 333 -21.06 -10.29 0.16
N THR A 334 -19.99 -9.67 0.63
CA THR A 334 -19.67 -9.07 1.93
C THR A 334 -18.55 -8.05 1.63
N GLY A 335 -18.78 -7.14 0.68
CA GLY A 335 -19.25 -5.82 1.07
C GLY A 335 -18.16 -5.10 1.86
N VAL A 336 -17.24 -4.40 1.20
CA VAL A 336 -16.81 -3.10 1.75
C VAL A 336 -17.94 -2.13 1.42
N SER A 337 -19.08 -2.40 2.04
CA SER A 337 -20.08 -1.37 2.19
C SER A 337 -19.48 -0.44 3.22
N LEU A 338 -19.19 0.82 2.86
CA LEU A 338 -19.02 1.90 3.84
C LEU A 338 -20.39 2.26 4.47
N LEU A 339 -21.29 1.27 4.53
CA LEU A 339 -22.58 1.35 5.16
C LEU A 339 -22.62 0.27 6.24
N PRO A 340 -23.07 0.60 7.46
CA PRO A 340 -23.69 1.87 7.82
C PRO A 340 -22.70 3.06 7.77
N LEU A 341 -23.17 4.23 7.33
CA LEU A 341 -22.39 5.45 7.27
C LEU A 341 -21.95 5.81 8.71
N GLU A 342 -20.65 6.00 8.90
CA GLU A 342 -20.05 6.14 10.22
C GLU A 342 -19.35 7.50 10.41
N CYS A 343 -19.05 7.84 11.67
CA CYS A 343 -18.52 9.16 12.03
C CYS A 343 -17.12 9.40 11.46
N GLY A 344 -16.92 10.54 10.81
CA GLY A 344 -15.68 10.92 10.15
C GLY A 344 -15.60 10.48 8.70
N GLU A 345 -16.64 9.85 8.14
CA GLU A 345 -16.73 9.67 6.68
C GLU A 345 -17.13 10.97 6.00
N VAL A 346 -16.56 11.23 4.83
CA VAL A 346 -16.91 12.38 3.99
C VAL A 346 -17.82 11.91 2.87
N ILE A 347 -18.95 12.57 2.70
CA ILE A 347 -19.88 12.35 1.61
C ILE A 347 -19.62 13.45 0.58
N THR A 348 -19.50 13.11 -0.71
CA THR A 348 -19.33 14.14 -1.75
C THR A 348 -20.13 13.84 -3.01
N THR A 349 -20.71 14.89 -3.59
CA THR A 349 -21.39 14.83 -4.88
C THR A 349 -20.43 15.19 -6.01
N HIS A 350 -20.65 14.58 -7.16
CA HIS A 350 -19.88 14.88 -8.37
C HIS A 350 -20.70 14.63 -9.62
N PHE A 351 -20.18 15.12 -10.74
CA PHE A 351 -20.76 14.84 -12.04
C PHE A 351 -20.60 13.38 -12.42
N SER A 352 -21.56 12.86 -13.20
CA SER A 352 -21.55 11.47 -13.65
C SER A 352 -20.55 11.18 -14.77
N GLY A 353 -19.83 12.19 -15.25
CA GLY A 353 -18.98 12.07 -16.41
C GLY A 353 -19.77 12.11 -17.72
N LEU A 354 -19.07 11.93 -18.83
CA LEU A 354 -19.66 11.91 -20.17
C LEU A 354 -19.61 10.49 -20.73
N ASN A 355 -20.68 10.09 -21.42
CA ASN A 355 -20.72 8.88 -22.22
C ASN A 355 -19.98 9.08 -23.55
N GLY A 356 -19.85 8.00 -24.35
CA GLY A 356 -19.17 8.04 -25.65
C GLY A 356 -19.77 8.95 -26.74
N ASN A 357 -20.86 9.67 -26.45
CA ASN A 357 -21.49 10.67 -27.31
C ASN A 357 -21.35 12.12 -26.78
N ASP A 358 -20.51 12.36 -25.77
CA ASP A 358 -20.35 13.66 -25.10
C ASP A 358 -21.63 14.15 -24.38
N GLU A 359 -22.50 13.23 -23.96
CA GLU A 359 -23.68 13.52 -23.11
C GLU A 359 -23.43 13.03 -21.68
N PRO A 360 -24.08 13.59 -20.64
CA PRO A 360 -23.96 13.08 -19.27
C PRO A 360 -24.21 11.57 -19.21
N ASP A 361 -23.31 10.83 -18.56
CA ASP A 361 -23.46 9.38 -18.42
C ASP A 361 -24.56 9.10 -17.40
N GLU A 362 -25.68 8.52 -17.85
CA GLU A 362 -26.79 8.16 -16.97
C GLU A 362 -26.40 7.04 -16.00
N ASN A 363 -25.43 6.18 -16.33
CA ASN A 363 -24.97 5.10 -15.46
C ASN A 363 -23.76 5.49 -14.61
N GLY A 364 -23.21 6.69 -14.79
CA GLY A 364 -22.10 7.18 -13.97
C GLY A 364 -22.55 7.53 -12.56
N ALA A 365 -21.66 7.31 -11.58
CA ALA A 365 -21.90 7.67 -10.18
C ALA A 365 -22.08 9.19 -10.03
N VAL A 366 -22.91 9.59 -9.07
CA VAL A 366 -23.10 11.01 -8.72
C VAL A 366 -22.84 11.33 -7.25
N LEU A 367 -22.61 10.29 -6.43
CA LEU A 367 -22.35 10.36 -5.00
C LEU A 367 -21.24 9.36 -4.66
N THR A 368 -20.32 9.79 -3.79
CA THR A 368 -19.25 8.93 -3.28
C THR A 368 -19.06 9.17 -1.78
N LEU A 369 -18.97 8.08 -1.02
CA LEU A 369 -18.45 8.07 0.34
C LEU A 369 -16.93 7.93 0.30
N VAL A 370 -16.27 8.71 1.14
CA VAL A 370 -14.83 8.71 1.33
C VAL A 370 -14.58 8.33 2.77
N ASP A 371 -13.98 7.16 2.99
CA ASP A 371 -13.60 6.75 4.34
C ASP A 371 -12.37 7.54 4.77
N SER A 372 -12.61 8.62 5.51
CA SER A 372 -11.54 9.47 6.02
C SER A 372 -11.04 9.04 7.41
N ARG A 373 -11.51 7.89 7.89
CA ARG A 373 -11.27 7.38 9.23
C ARG A 373 -10.07 6.43 9.22
N ILE A 374 -9.39 6.36 10.35
CA ILE A 374 -8.10 5.66 10.49
C ILE A 374 -8.31 4.15 10.27
N PRO A 375 -7.41 3.43 9.58
CA PRO A 375 -7.40 1.97 9.63
C PRO A 375 -7.01 1.48 11.04
N PRO A 376 -7.50 0.31 11.49
CA PRO A 376 -7.17 -0.28 12.78
C PRO A 376 -5.67 -0.37 13.03
N VAL A 377 -5.29 -0.31 14.31
CA VAL A 377 -3.91 -0.33 14.82
C VAL A 377 -3.01 -1.31 14.03
N GLY A 378 -2.02 -0.79 13.28
CA GLY A 378 -1.04 -1.60 12.55
C GLY A 378 -0.78 -1.19 11.09
N VAL A 379 -1.62 -0.34 10.51
CA VAL A 379 -1.40 0.16 9.13
C VAL A 379 -0.65 1.49 9.18
N THR A 380 0.67 1.42 9.03
CA THR A 380 1.53 2.57 8.72
C THR A 380 1.83 2.62 7.23
N PRO A 381 1.94 3.80 6.61
CA PRO A 381 1.97 5.15 7.23
C PRO A 381 0.64 5.92 7.10
N TRP A 382 0.35 6.76 8.09
CA TRP A 382 -0.58 7.89 7.94
C TRP A 382 -0.13 8.79 6.78
N PRO A 383 -1.05 9.46 6.05
CA PRO A 383 -0.64 10.46 5.08
C PRO A 383 0.10 11.59 5.80
N THR A 384 1.33 11.87 5.37
CA THR A 384 2.07 13.02 5.88
C THR A 384 1.44 14.28 5.30
N ALA A 385 1.32 15.34 6.10
CA ALA A 385 0.77 16.61 5.62
C ALA A 385 1.48 17.10 4.34
N GLY A 386 0.69 17.46 3.33
CA GLY A 386 1.17 17.80 1.99
C GLY A 386 1.41 16.64 1.02
N GLN A 387 1.20 15.38 1.43
CA GLN A 387 1.20 14.23 0.53
C GLN A 387 -0.21 13.87 0.06
N LEU A 388 -0.29 13.36 -1.18
CA LEU A 388 -1.52 12.79 -1.73
C LEU A 388 -1.97 11.59 -0.90
N TRP A 389 -3.24 11.59 -0.52
CA TRP A 389 -3.89 10.48 0.15
C TRP A 389 -4.98 9.85 -0.73
N SER A 390 -5.03 8.52 -0.75
CA SER A 390 -6.02 7.73 -1.47
C SER A 390 -6.79 6.86 -0.46
N PRO A 391 -7.82 7.41 0.22
CA PRO A 391 -8.68 6.65 1.12
C PRO A 391 -9.57 5.64 0.38
N PRO A 392 -10.14 4.64 1.09
CA PRO A 392 -11.22 3.82 0.55
C PRO A 392 -12.42 4.69 0.10
N LEU A 393 -13.03 4.28 -1.01
CA LEU A 393 -14.16 4.99 -1.63
C LEU A 393 -15.32 4.03 -1.89
N PHE A 394 -16.55 4.52 -1.75
CA PHE A 394 -17.76 3.75 -2.06
C PHE A 394 -18.82 4.61 -2.77
N SER A 395 -19.21 4.21 -3.98
CA SER A 395 -20.18 4.96 -4.81
C SER A 395 -21.43 4.16 -5.19
N ASN A 396 -21.65 2.99 -4.56
CA ASN A 396 -22.81 2.10 -4.76
C ASN A 396 -23.27 1.98 -6.24
N LEU A 397 -22.39 1.50 -7.11
CA LEU A 397 -22.62 1.40 -8.56
C LEU A 397 -23.22 0.07 -9.03
N GLY A 398 -23.71 -0.75 -8.10
CA GLY A 398 -24.39 -2.01 -8.43
C GLY A 398 -25.65 -1.79 -9.27
N ALA A 399 -26.33 -2.86 -9.66
CA ALA A 399 -27.50 -2.72 -10.52
C ALA A 399 -28.82 -2.59 -9.81
N GLY A 400 -29.71 -1.84 -10.46
CA GLY A 400 -31.11 -1.71 -10.06
C GLY A 400 -31.47 -0.29 -9.66
N PRO A 401 -32.60 -0.12 -8.98
CA PRO A 401 -33.15 1.20 -8.62
C PRO A 401 -32.35 1.92 -7.52
N ASP A 402 -31.52 1.19 -6.77
CA ASP A 402 -30.77 1.71 -5.61
C ASP A 402 -29.31 2.09 -5.95
N ALA A 403 -28.89 1.93 -7.21
CA ALA A 403 -27.58 2.37 -7.67
C ALA A 403 -27.46 3.90 -7.61
N TRP A 404 -26.37 4.45 -7.08
CA TRP A 404 -26.17 5.91 -6.92
C TRP A 404 -25.71 6.59 -8.22
N THR A 405 -26.49 6.40 -9.27
CA THR A 405 -26.20 6.86 -10.63
C THR A 405 -27.05 8.06 -11.02
N ALA A 406 -26.61 8.81 -12.04
CA ALA A 406 -27.39 9.91 -12.60
C ALA A 406 -28.78 9.47 -13.10
N LYS A 407 -28.97 8.21 -13.49
CA LYS A 407 -30.27 7.66 -13.87
C LYS A 407 -31.25 7.61 -12.71
N ASN A 408 -30.78 7.22 -11.52
CA ASN A 408 -31.64 6.99 -10.35
C ASN A 408 -31.80 8.23 -9.47
N LEU A 409 -30.78 9.09 -9.41
CA LEU A 409 -30.77 10.31 -8.59
C LEU A 409 -30.85 11.59 -9.44
N GLY A 410 -30.57 11.51 -10.74
CA GLY A 410 -30.32 12.70 -11.56
C GLY A 410 -28.92 13.28 -11.29
N THR A 411 -28.66 14.42 -11.91
CA THR A 411 -27.55 15.28 -11.53
C THR A 411 -27.86 15.94 -10.20
N ILE A 412 -27.10 15.61 -9.16
CA ILE A 412 -27.30 16.08 -7.78
C ILE A 412 -26.16 16.99 -7.34
N PHE A 413 -26.46 18.06 -6.60
CA PHE A 413 -25.44 18.91 -5.99
C PHE A 413 -25.70 19.07 -4.50
N GLY A 414 -26.86 19.62 -4.12
CA GLY A 414 -27.17 19.87 -2.71
C GLY A 414 -27.13 18.58 -1.90
N LEU A 415 -26.48 18.63 -0.74
CA LEU A 415 -26.17 17.49 0.11
C LEU A 415 -26.39 17.87 1.57
N ALA A 416 -26.94 16.96 2.34
CA ALA A 416 -26.94 17.02 3.80
C ALA A 416 -27.03 15.61 4.36
N HIS A 417 -26.60 15.42 5.61
CA HIS A 417 -26.82 14.18 6.34
C HIS A 417 -27.69 14.42 7.59
N ALA A 418 -28.33 13.37 8.07
CA ALA A 418 -29.10 13.41 9.32
C ALA A 418 -28.19 13.29 10.54
N THR A 419 -28.40 12.32 11.43
CA THR A 419 -27.60 12.16 12.66
C THR A 419 -26.82 10.86 12.64
N SER A 420 -25.76 10.73 13.44
CA SER A 420 -25.02 9.47 13.59
C SER A 420 -25.87 8.28 14.11
N ILE A 421 -27.08 8.54 14.63
CA ILE A 421 -28.02 7.51 15.11
C ILE A 421 -28.92 7.01 13.97
N ASP A 422 -29.20 7.84 12.97
CA ASP A 422 -29.98 7.54 11.77
C ASP A 422 -29.24 8.20 10.59
N PRO A 423 -28.18 7.56 10.07
CA PRO A 423 -27.13 8.23 9.29
C PRO A 423 -27.52 8.41 7.81
N ASP A 424 -28.78 8.75 7.56
CA ASP A 424 -29.31 8.97 6.23
C ASP A 424 -28.64 10.13 5.51
N ILE A 425 -28.51 9.98 4.20
CA ILE A 425 -27.98 10.98 3.29
C ILE A 425 -29.12 11.55 2.46
N PHE A 426 -29.18 12.88 2.36
CA PHE A 426 -30.14 13.58 1.53
C PHE A 426 -29.42 14.29 0.41
N VAL A 427 -29.93 14.13 -0.81
CA VAL A 427 -29.35 14.76 -2.01
C VAL A 427 -30.43 15.42 -2.84
N ALA A 428 -30.11 16.58 -3.43
CA ALA A 428 -31.05 17.39 -4.17
C ALA A 428 -30.67 17.53 -5.65
N ALA A 429 -31.68 17.45 -6.51
CA ALA A 429 -31.53 17.56 -7.96
C ALA A 429 -31.10 18.98 -8.37
N SER A 430 -29.99 19.08 -9.09
CA SER A 430 -29.40 20.35 -9.52
C SER A 430 -28.83 20.26 -10.95
N PRO A 431 -29.67 20.02 -11.96
CA PRO A 431 -29.23 19.72 -13.33
C PRO A 431 -28.42 20.84 -14.01
N GLY A 432 -28.44 22.07 -13.50
CA GLY A 432 -27.68 23.18 -14.05
C GLY A 432 -26.29 23.44 -13.43
N ASN A 433 -25.91 22.70 -12.37
CA ASN A 433 -24.69 22.99 -11.61
C ASN A 433 -23.39 22.44 -12.22
N TYR A 434 -23.54 21.59 -13.24
CA TYR A 434 -22.49 20.79 -13.85
C TYR A 434 -22.59 20.90 -15.37
N GLY A 435 -22.28 22.08 -15.90
CA GLY A 435 -22.38 22.40 -17.33
C GLY A 435 -21.04 22.78 -17.98
N ASP A 436 -20.95 22.58 -19.30
CA ASP A 436 -19.83 23.02 -20.14
C ASP A 436 -20.33 24.05 -21.18
N TYR A 437 -19.50 25.08 -21.44
CA TYR A 437 -19.68 26.12 -22.44
C TYR A 437 -19.83 25.57 -23.87
N ASP A 438 -19.17 24.45 -24.20
CA ASP A 438 -19.16 23.90 -25.56
C ASP A 438 -20.31 22.92 -25.87
N PHE A 439 -20.95 22.32 -24.85
CA PHE A 439 -21.93 21.24 -25.06
C PHE A 439 -23.36 21.57 -24.60
N GLY A 440 -23.56 22.57 -23.74
CA GLY A 440 -24.90 23.01 -23.33
C GLY A 440 -25.77 21.91 -22.72
N ALA A 441 -25.17 20.82 -22.22
CA ALA A 441 -25.89 19.70 -21.66
C ALA A 441 -26.54 20.13 -20.34
N ALA A 442 -27.88 20.13 -20.30
CA ALA A 442 -28.59 20.10 -19.04
C ALA A 442 -28.32 18.73 -18.40
N GLY A 443 -27.99 18.71 -17.11
CA GLY A 443 -27.80 17.48 -16.36
C GLY A 443 -29.02 16.56 -16.41
N VAL A 444 -28.80 15.27 -16.14
CA VAL A 444 -29.86 14.25 -16.13
C VAL A 444 -30.90 14.62 -15.07
N ILE A 445 -32.17 14.67 -15.45
CA ILE A 445 -33.26 14.88 -14.50
C ILE A 445 -33.69 13.52 -13.98
N GLY A 446 -33.49 13.29 -12.68
CA GLY A 446 -33.84 12.02 -12.03
C GLY A 446 -35.36 11.81 -11.89
N PRO A 447 -35.78 10.64 -11.38
CA PRO A 447 -37.19 10.23 -11.31
C PRO A 447 -38.12 11.17 -10.53
N ALA A 448 -37.61 11.91 -9.54
CA ALA A 448 -38.37 12.87 -8.76
C ALA A 448 -38.52 14.25 -9.44
N GLY A 449 -37.95 14.43 -10.63
CA GLY A 449 -37.96 15.69 -11.39
C GLY A 449 -36.91 16.71 -10.92
N ALA A 450 -36.93 17.90 -11.52
CA ALA A 450 -35.97 18.97 -11.21
C ALA A 450 -36.09 19.52 -9.78
N GLY A 451 -37.22 19.33 -9.11
CA GLY A 451 -37.40 19.67 -7.69
C GLY A 451 -37.23 18.49 -6.75
N GLY A 452 -36.63 17.40 -7.23
CA GLY A 452 -36.45 16.17 -6.49
C GLY A 452 -35.44 16.30 -5.36
N ILE A 453 -35.81 15.79 -4.19
CA ILE A 453 -34.91 15.52 -3.06
C ILE A 453 -35.03 14.03 -2.77
N TYR A 454 -33.90 13.34 -2.71
CA TYR A 454 -33.81 11.91 -2.44
C TYR A 454 -33.27 11.69 -1.04
N ARG A 455 -33.75 10.64 -0.38
CA ARG A 455 -33.20 10.09 0.86
C ARG A 455 -32.55 8.76 0.50
N ILE A 456 -31.28 8.64 0.87
CA ILE A 456 -30.48 7.43 0.75
C ILE A 456 -30.31 6.89 2.16
N ASP A 457 -30.76 5.65 2.37
CA ASP A 457 -30.67 4.97 3.66
C ASP A 457 -29.19 4.82 4.05
N GLY A 458 -28.81 5.43 5.16
CA GLY A 458 -27.42 5.43 5.64
C GLY A 458 -26.90 4.06 6.06
N MET A 459 -27.78 3.07 6.23
CA MET A 459 -27.43 1.71 6.67
C MET A 459 -27.19 0.76 5.50
N ASN A 460 -27.86 0.97 4.37
CA ASN A 460 -27.88 0.00 3.26
C ASN A 460 -27.87 0.62 1.85
N GLY A 461 -27.95 1.95 1.75
CA GLY A 461 -27.79 2.70 0.51
C GLY A 461 -29.02 2.75 -0.37
N GLN A 462 -30.18 2.24 0.10
CA GLN A 462 -31.43 2.26 -0.66
C GLN A 462 -31.89 3.69 -0.96
N ILE A 463 -32.30 3.91 -2.21
CA ILE A 463 -32.77 5.21 -2.68
C ILE A 463 -34.28 5.29 -2.51
N SER A 464 -34.74 6.41 -1.95
CA SER A 464 -36.15 6.77 -1.93
C SER A 464 -36.35 8.24 -2.29
N THR A 465 -37.45 8.56 -2.96
CA THR A 465 -37.84 9.96 -3.14
C THR A 465 -38.34 10.50 -1.80
N PHE A 466 -37.63 11.46 -1.23
CA PHE A 466 -38.04 12.15 -0.02
C PHE A 466 -39.10 13.21 -0.34
N ALA A 467 -38.82 14.07 -1.33
CA ALA A 467 -39.74 15.11 -1.74
C ALA A 467 -39.59 15.45 -3.23
N SER A 468 -40.62 16.08 -3.78
CA SER A 468 -40.56 16.76 -5.08
C SER A 468 -41.26 18.10 -4.93
N ILE A 469 -40.47 19.17 -4.80
CA ILE A 469 -40.99 20.53 -4.64
C ILE A 469 -41.21 21.19 -6.01
N PRO A 470 -42.06 22.24 -6.11
CA PRO A 470 -42.33 22.90 -7.38
C PRO A 470 -41.06 23.47 -8.01
N ASN A 471 -40.60 22.86 -9.11
CA ASN A 471 -39.45 23.32 -9.89
C ASN A 471 -39.59 22.77 -11.32
N LEU A 472 -39.45 23.65 -12.31
CA LEU A 472 -39.70 23.30 -13.71
C LEU A 472 -38.42 23.20 -14.55
N GLY A 473 -37.24 23.23 -13.93
CA GLY A 473 -35.98 23.01 -14.66
C GLY A 473 -34.70 23.33 -13.88
N PRO A 474 -34.51 24.55 -13.33
CA PRO A 474 -33.23 25.00 -12.78
C PRO A 474 -32.67 24.16 -11.63
N GLY A 475 -33.52 23.44 -10.90
CA GLY A 475 -33.07 22.61 -9.78
C GLY A 475 -33.14 23.28 -8.41
N ILE A 476 -32.77 22.49 -7.41
CA ILE A 476 -32.52 22.92 -6.04
C ILE A 476 -31.10 23.48 -5.97
N GLY A 477 -30.91 24.56 -5.19
CA GLY A 477 -29.58 25.14 -4.98
C GLY A 477 -28.76 24.25 -4.05
N ASN A 478 -29.14 24.26 -2.77
CA ASN A 478 -28.58 23.41 -1.73
C ASN A 478 -29.65 23.09 -0.68
N ILE A 479 -29.37 22.14 0.21
CA ILE A 479 -30.24 21.71 1.30
C ILE A 479 -29.51 21.73 2.63
N HIS A 480 -30.24 21.84 3.73
CA HIS A 480 -29.70 21.73 5.08
C HIS A 480 -30.68 21.01 5.99
N ILE A 481 -30.15 20.18 6.89
CA ILE A 481 -30.93 19.46 7.89
C ILE A 481 -30.65 20.05 9.27
N GLU A 482 -31.70 20.53 9.92
CA GLU A 482 -31.66 20.94 11.33
C GLU A 482 -31.99 19.73 12.20
N ASN A 483 -30.95 19.13 12.77
CA ASN A 483 -31.04 17.99 13.69
C ASN A 483 -31.57 18.48 15.04
N ASN A 484 -32.81 18.14 15.38
CA ASN A 484 -33.44 18.58 16.62
C ASN A 484 -33.19 17.61 17.81
N GLY A 485 -32.30 16.63 17.61
CA GLY A 485 -31.92 15.62 18.61
C GLY A 485 -32.87 14.41 18.65
N PRO A 486 -32.55 13.39 19.47
CA PRO A 486 -33.09 12.02 19.35
C PRO A 486 -34.60 11.85 19.65
N ASN A 487 -35.32 12.94 19.97
CA ASN A 487 -36.75 12.93 20.26
C ASN A 487 -37.54 14.00 19.49
N GLN A 488 -36.95 14.58 18.45
CA GLN A 488 -37.58 15.63 17.65
C GLN A 488 -37.45 15.29 16.17
N THR A 489 -38.39 15.77 15.37
CA THR A 489 -38.38 15.54 13.91
C THR A 489 -37.38 16.46 13.25
N ASP A 490 -36.51 15.90 12.43
CA ASP A 490 -35.59 16.67 11.61
C ASP A 490 -36.35 17.52 10.58
N GLN A 491 -35.79 18.69 10.30
CA GLN A 491 -36.36 19.68 9.40
C GLN A 491 -35.39 19.92 8.25
N VAL A 492 -35.90 19.84 7.02
CA VAL A 492 -35.09 20.04 5.82
C VAL A 492 -35.41 21.41 5.24
N TYR A 493 -34.39 22.25 5.07
CA TYR A 493 -34.48 23.51 4.36
C TYR A 493 -33.91 23.34 2.96
N ALA A 494 -34.64 23.75 1.92
CA ALA A 494 -34.20 23.64 0.53
C ALA A 494 -34.36 24.97 -0.21
N THR A 495 -33.29 25.46 -0.83
CA THR A 495 -33.34 26.64 -1.70
C THR A 495 -33.73 26.24 -3.12
N ASN A 496 -34.54 27.06 -3.77
CA ASN A 496 -35.04 26.74 -5.11
C ASN A 496 -34.54 27.76 -6.14
N LEU A 497 -33.77 27.28 -7.12
CA LEU A 497 -33.18 28.12 -8.16
C LEU A 497 -34.21 28.62 -9.17
N ASP A 498 -35.37 27.96 -9.29
CA ASP A 498 -36.45 28.34 -10.22
C ASP A 498 -37.26 29.54 -9.69
N ASP A 499 -37.59 29.55 -8.39
CA ASP A 499 -38.50 30.55 -7.82
C ASP A 499 -37.92 31.46 -6.74
N GLY A 500 -36.65 31.25 -6.34
CA GLY A 500 -35.96 32.12 -5.37
C GLY A 500 -36.49 32.01 -3.94
N LYS A 501 -37.13 30.87 -3.59
CA LYS A 501 -37.69 30.64 -2.24
C LYS A 501 -36.91 29.58 -1.47
N ILE A 502 -37.15 29.56 -0.16
CA ILE A 502 -36.70 28.51 0.75
C ILE A 502 -37.91 27.70 1.19
N TYR A 503 -37.86 26.39 0.98
CA TYR A 503 -38.89 25.44 1.38
C TYR A 503 -38.45 24.76 2.67
N LEU A 504 -39.33 24.75 3.67
CA LEU A 504 -39.16 23.96 4.89
C LEU A 504 -40.00 22.70 4.76
N LEU A 505 -39.36 21.54 4.82
CA LEU A 505 -39.98 20.24 4.81
C LEU A 505 -39.87 19.57 6.19
N ASP A 506 -40.90 18.83 6.58
CA ASP A 506 -40.81 17.94 7.75
C ASP A 506 -40.07 16.63 7.42
N SER A 507 -39.83 15.82 8.45
CA SER A 507 -39.24 14.47 8.34
C SER A 507 -39.90 13.50 7.35
N THR A 508 -41.07 13.83 6.79
CA THR A 508 -41.75 13.01 5.76
C THR A 508 -41.59 13.57 4.35
N GLY A 509 -40.87 14.69 4.18
CA GLY A 509 -40.75 15.40 2.91
C GLY A 509 -41.97 16.25 2.56
N THR A 510 -42.86 16.52 3.53
CA THR A 510 -44.01 17.39 3.30
C THR A 510 -43.62 18.85 3.52
N VAL A 511 -43.95 19.73 2.56
CA VAL A 511 -43.72 21.18 2.70
C VAL A 511 -44.60 21.75 3.81
N VAL A 512 -43.97 22.24 4.88
CA VAL A 512 -44.63 22.85 6.05
C VAL A 512 -44.73 24.37 5.89
N GLN A 513 -43.66 25.00 5.42
CA GLN A 513 -43.60 26.44 5.21
C GLN A 513 -42.77 26.79 3.98
N ILE A 514 -43.06 27.96 3.42
CA ILE A 514 -42.32 28.54 2.30
C ILE A 514 -41.94 29.96 2.70
N PHE A 515 -40.65 30.27 2.62
CA PHE A 515 -40.12 31.60 2.85
C PHE A 515 -39.65 32.20 1.54
N ASP A 516 -40.23 33.35 1.20
CA ASP A 516 -39.87 34.17 0.05
C ASP A 516 -39.23 35.47 0.57
N PRO A 517 -37.88 35.59 0.54
CA PRO A 517 -37.20 36.74 1.13
C PRO A 517 -37.43 38.05 0.35
N PHE A 518 -37.61 37.97 -0.96
CA PHE A 518 -37.54 39.16 -1.83
C PHE A 518 -38.85 39.44 -2.59
N GLY A 519 -39.86 38.60 -2.40
CA GLY A 519 -41.18 38.74 -2.98
C GLY A 519 -41.33 37.93 -4.27
N ALA A 520 -42.53 37.98 -4.85
CA ALA A 520 -42.87 37.11 -5.97
C ALA A 520 -41.87 37.23 -7.14
N ASN A 521 -41.29 36.08 -7.50
CA ASN A 521 -40.41 35.95 -8.65
C ASN A 521 -41.09 36.49 -9.93
N GLN A 522 -40.32 37.25 -10.70
CA GLN A 522 -40.76 37.89 -11.94
C GLN A 522 -40.28 37.18 -13.20
N THR A 523 -39.55 36.07 -13.08
CA THR A 523 -39.13 35.26 -14.22
C THR A 523 -40.24 34.33 -14.70
N VAL A 524 -40.02 33.70 -15.86
CA VAL A 524 -40.94 32.70 -16.40
C VAL A 524 -40.67 31.39 -15.67
N ASP A 525 -41.73 30.71 -15.24
CA ASP A 525 -41.71 29.33 -14.74
C ASP A 525 -40.78 28.42 -15.58
N GLY A 526 -39.83 27.74 -14.92
CA GLY A 526 -38.83 26.88 -15.57
C GLY A 526 -37.55 27.59 -15.99
N SER A 527 -37.35 28.84 -15.56
CA SER A 527 -36.10 29.58 -15.73
C SER A 527 -35.61 30.05 -14.37
N TYR A 528 -34.28 30.13 -14.21
CA TYR A 528 -33.71 30.57 -12.96
C TYR A 528 -34.31 31.89 -12.48
N ALA A 529 -34.56 32.00 -11.18
CA ALA A 529 -34.94 33.25 -10.52
C ALA A 529 -33.95 34.37 -10.87
N ASN A 530 -34.43 35.62 -10.84
CA ASN A 530 -33.60 36.77 -11.15
C ASN A 530 -32.39 36.87 -10.21
N LEU A 531 -31.26 37.35 -10.72
CA LEU A 531 -30.13 37.71 -9.85
C LEU A 531 -30.58 38.76 -8.83
N GLY A 532 -30.20 38.57 -7.56
CA GLY A 532 -30.66 39.33 -6.41
C GLY A 532 -31.90 38.74 -5.72
N GLU A 533 -32.62 37.82 -6.35
CA GLU A 533 -33.68 36.99 -5.74
C GLU A 533 -33.32 35.50 -5.73
N ARG A 534 -32.32 35.11 -6.53
CA ARG A 534 -31.84 33.73 -6.64
C ARG A 534 -31.06 33.32 -5.39
N LEU A 535 -31.51 32.24 -4.76
CA LEU A 535 -30.93 31.66 -3.55
C LEU A 535 -30.18 30.38 -3.90
N PHE A 536 -29.07 30.10 -3.19
CA PHE A 536 -28.28 28.89 -3.44
C PHE A 536 -27.94 28.15 -2.15
N ALA A 537 -26.93 28.58 -1.40
CA ALA A 537 -26.53 27.94 -0.16
C ALA A 537 -27.56 28.20 0.95
N VAL A 538 -27.69 27.26 1.89
CA VAL A 538 -28.52 27.41 3.09
C VAL A 538 -27.92 26.60 4.23
N ALA A 539 -27.89 27.16 5.45
CA ALA A 539 -27.47 26.45 6.65
C ALA A 539 -28.00 27.14 7.92
N ALA A 540 -28.38 26.36 8.93
CA ALA A 540 -28.69 26.89 10.25
C ALA A 540 -27.41 26.97 11.10
N ASN A 541 -27.29 28.02 11.92
CA ASN A 541 -26.17 28.12 12.86
C ASN A 541 -26.49 27.26 14.11
N PRO A 542 -25.66 26.27 14.48
CA PRO A 542 -25.89 25.42 15.66
C PRO A 542 -26.04 26.20 16.98
N GLN A 543 -25.40 27.38 17.07
CA GLN A 543 -25.37 28.21 18.27
C GLN A 543 -26.46 29.31 18.28
N GLY A 544 -27.31 29.39 17.26
CA GLY A 544 -28.26 30.49 17.09
C GLY A 544 -29.57 30.12 16.41
N ASN A 545 -30.62 30.88 16.70
CA ASN A 545 -31.95 30.67 16.12
C ASN A 545 -32.10 31.34 14.74
N LYS A 546 -31.14 31.11 13.83
CA LYS A 546 -31.09 31.77 12.51
C LYS A 546 -30.73 30.78 11.41
N LEU A 547 -31.49 30.85 10.33
CA LEU A 547 -31.15 30.23 9.06
C LEU A 547 -30.41 31.25 8.19
N TYR A 548 -29.23 30.88 7.72
CA TYR A 548 -28.42 31.66 6.79
C TYR A 548 -28.59 31.13 5.38
N PHE A 549 -28.55 32.01 4.38
CA PHE A 549 -28.67 31.64 2.99
C PHE A 549 -27.90 32.60 2.09
N SER A 550 -27.41 32.11 0.96
CA SER A 550 -26.70 32.93 -0.02
C SER A 550 -27.64 33.52 -1.06
N VAL A 551 -27.32 34.74 -1.49
CA VAL A 551 -28.02 35.46 -2.56
C VAL A 551 -27.06 35.71 -3.71
N TRP A 552 -27.37 35.10 -4.85
CA TRP A 552 -26.62 35.23 -6.09
C TRP A 552 -27.04 36.50 -6.83
N LEU A 553 -26.15 37.49 -6.79
CA LEU A 553 -26.29 38.79 -7.42
C LEU A 553 -25.48 38.92 -8.72
N ARG A 554 -24.33 38.26 -8.81
CA ARG A 554 -23.42 38.26 -9.98
C ARG A 554 -22.60 36.97 -10.11
N ASP A 555 -22.06 36.78 -11.30
CA ASP A 555 -21.14 35.69 -11.68
C ASP A 555 -20.10 36.21 -12.68
N GLN A 556 -19.32 35.33 -13.32
CA GLN A 556 -18.20 35.71 -14.17
C GLN A 556 -18.59 36.53 -15.41
N THR A 557 -19.82 36.40 -15.90
CA THR A 557 -20.27 37.09 -17.12
C THR A 557 -21.31 38.17 -16.89
N ARG A 558 -21.85 38.25 -15.67
CA ARG A 558 -22.91 39.17 -15.30
C ARG A 558 -22.51 39.99 -14.08
N ASP A 559 -22.08 41.23 -14.28
CA ASP A 559 -21.65 42.23 -13.27
C ASP A 559 -22.77 42.72 -12.29
N SER A 560 -23.84 41.94 -12.10
CA SER A 560 -25.11 42.18 -11.36
C SER A 560 -26.14 43.16 -11.92
N THR A 561 -27.41 42.73 -11.79
CA THR A 561 -28.68 43.43 -12.02
C THR A 561 -29.27 43.90 -10.64
N PRO A 562 -30.53 44.39 -10.51
CA PRO A 562 -30.99 45.14 -9.34
C PRO A 562 -30.71 44.51 -7.97
N TRP A 563 -30.18 45.31 -7.04
CA TRP A 563 -30.07 44.99 -5.61
C TRP A 563 -31.42 44.51 -5.04
N PRO A 564 -31.45 43.55 -4.08
CA PRO A 564 -32.70 42.95 -3.63
C PRO A 564 -33.70 44.01 -3.17
N SER A 565 -34.94 43.92 -3.64
CA SER A 565 -35.90 45.03 -3.56
C SER A 565 -36.30 45.40 -2.12
N THR A 566 -36.22 44.45 -1.20
CA THR A 566 -36.52 44.60 0.23
C THR A 566 -35.31 44.99 1.08
N ALA A 567 -34.10 44.99 0.49
CA ALA A 567 -32.81 45.20 1.17
C ALA A 567 -32.44 46.66 1.47
N GLY A 568 -33.30 47.62 1.12
CA GLY A 568 -32.97 49.05 1.20
C GLY A 568 -31.97 49.49 0.12
N ALA A 569 -31.22 50.57 0.38
CA ALA A 569 -30.24 51.08 -0.58
C ALA A 569 -29.01 50.14 -0.64
N PRO A 570 -28.47 49.85 -1.84
CA PRO A 570 -27.30 49.00 -1.98
C PRO A 570 -26.08 49.59 -1.23
N PRO A 571 -25.23 48.74 -0.65
CA PRO A 571 -23.95 49.16 -0.09
C PRO A 571 -23.03 49.70 -1.20
N ALA A 572 -21.97 50.39 -0.81
CA ALA A 572 -20.99 50.96 -1.75
C ALA A 572 -20.32 49.90 -2.65
N ASN A 573 -20.30 48.64 -2.19
CA ASN A 573 -19.81 47.49 -2.94
C ASN A 573 -20.90 46.38 -2.98
N PRO A 574 -21.87 46.42 -3.90
CA PRO A 574 -22.93 45.42 -3.96
C PRO A 574 -22.43 44.14 -4.66
N ASN A 575 -22.22 43.07 -3.90
CA ASN A 575 -21.78 41.76 -4.40
C ASN A 575 -22.72 40.64 -3.95
N ASN A 576 -22.39 39.39 -4.30
CA ASN A 576 -23.00 38.22 -3.69
C ASN A 576 -22.93 38.35 -2.17
N SER A 577 -23.95 37.84 -1.50
CA SER A 577 -24.18 38.19 -0.09
C SER A 577 -24.81 37.04 0.68
N ILE A 578 -24.56 37.02 1.98
CA ILE A 578 -25.20 36.11 2.93
C ILE A 578 -26.25 36.88 3.70
N TRP A 579 -27.42 36.28 3.78
CA TRP A 579 -28.59 36.79 4.47
C TRP A 579 -29.02 35.81 5.54
N SER A 580 -29.83 36.26 6.50
CA SER A 580 -30.44 35.40 7.50
C SER A 580 -31.92 35.69 7.71
N VAL A 581 -32.61 34.70 8.26
CA VAL A 581 -33.96 34.83 8.82
C VAL A 581 -33.98 34.12 10.17
N ASP A 582 -34.69 34.68 11.13
CA ASP A 582 -34.85 34.04 12.44
C ASP A 582 -35.76 32.79 12.30
N ILE A 583 -35.39 31.70 12.95
CA ILE A 583 -36.12 30.42 12.96
C ILE A 583 -36.40 29.96 14.39
N ASN A 584 -37.31 29.00 14.56
CA ASN A 584 -37.52 28.28 15.82
C ASN A 584 -37.87 26.80 15.53
N GLN A 585 -38.13 26.01 16.58
CA GLN A 585 -38.61 24.62 16.51
C GLN A 585 -39.93 24.38 15.74
N GLY A 586 -40.44 25.37 14.99
CA GLY A 586 -41.60 25.26 14.11
C GLY A 586 -41.42 25.99 12.76
N GLY A 587 -40.18 26.30 12.36
CA GLY A 587 -39.84 26.92 11.10
C GLY A 587 -39.56 28.43 11.17
N PHE A 588 -39.87 29.13 10.09
CA PHE A 588 -39.55 30.55 9.95
C PHE A 588 -40.34 31.40 10.95
N LEU A 589 -39.63 32.26 11.68
CA LEU A 589 -40.27 33.31 12.46
C LEU A 589 -40.68 34.44 11.53
N SER A 590 -41.80 35.10 11.85
CA SER A 590 -42.26 36.27 11.08
C SER A 590 -41.22 37.39 11.18
N GLY A 591 -40.41 37.56 10.12
CA GLY A 591 -39.33 38.53 10.04
C GLY A 591 -38.96 38.78 8.57
N THR A 592 -38.46 39.98 8.27
CA THR A 592 -37.88 40.28 6.95
C THR A 592 -36.46 39.72 6.89
N PRO A 593 -35.98 39.26 5.72
CA PRO A 593 -34.60 38.79 5.60
C PRO A 593 -33.62 39.89 6.03
N GLN A 594 -32.55 39.50 6.69
CA GLN A 594 -31.52 40.39 7.22
C GLN A 594 -30.21 40.19 6.45
N LEU A 595 -29.61 41.28 5.96
CA LEU A 595 -28.30 41.23 5.32
C LEU A 595 -27.22 41.03 6.40
N GLU A 596 -26.41 39.99 6.27
CA GLU A 596 -25.33 39.66 7.21
C GLU A 596 -23.95 39.97 6.63
N ILE A 597 -23.66 39.48 5.42
CA ILE A 597 -22.35 39.61 4.77
C ILE A 597 -22.53 40.04 3.32
N VAL A 598 -21.65 40.93 2.85
CA VAL A 598 -21.47 41.21 1.42
C VAL A 598 -20.06 40.80 1.06
N LEU A 599 -19.92 39.88 0.10
CA LEU A 599 -18.63 39.29 -0.22
C LEU A 599 -17.68 40.32 -0.85
N PRO A 600 -16.38 40.24 -0.56
CA PRO A 600 -15.38 41.03 -1.27
C PRO A 600 -15.29 40.58 -2.74
N TYR A 601 -14.78 41.44 -3.61
CA TYR A 601 -14.45 41.02 -4.96
C TYR A 601 -13.40 39.91 -4.94
N PHE A 602 -13.50 38.98 -5.88
CA PHE A 602 -12.48 37.97 -6.15
C PHE A 602 -11.38 38.58 -7.03
N ILE A 603 -11.73 38.96 -8.28
CA ILE A 603 -10.84 39.69 -9.21
C ILE A 603 -11.63 40.81 -9.88
N GLY A 604 -11.07 42.04 -9.88
CA GLY A 604 -11.74 43.18 -10.51
C GLY A 604 -13.08 43.52 -9.85
N THR A 605 -14.18 43.38 -10.61
CA THR A 605 -15.57 43.54 -10.15
C THR A 605 -16.34 42.22 -10.01
N MET A 606 -15.64 41.09 -10.10
CA MET A 606 -16.22 39.75 -10.07
C MET A 606 -16.38 39.23 -8.64
N SER A 607 -17.46 38.51 -8.38
CA SER A 607 -17.72 37.74 -7.16
C SER A 607 -18.50 36.49 -7.59
N ASN A 608 -18.06 35.32 -7.14
CA ASN A 608 -18.71 34.06 -7.49
C ASN A 608 -19.86 33.75 -6.54
N PRO A 609 -20.89 33.02 -7.01
CA PRO A 609 -21.95 32.52 -6.14
C PRO A 609 -21.37 31.67 -5.01
N VAL A 610 -21.93 31.83 -3.81
CA VAL A 610 -21.69 30.94 -2.68
C VAL A 610 -22.68 29.80 -2.79
N THR A 611 -22.19 28.60 -3.03
CA THR A 611 -23.01 27.40 -3.25
C THR A 611 -23.22 26.60 -1.98
N ASP A 612 -22.34 26.79 -0.99
CA ASP A 612 -22.42 26.11 0.31
C ASP A 612 -22.01 27.02 1.48
N ILE A 613 -22.65 26.79 2.62
CA ILE A 613 -22.40 27.40 3.92
C ILE A 613 -22.30 26.27 4.95
N SER A 614 -21.18 26.21 5.65
CA SER A 614 -21.02 25.32 6.81
C SER A 614 -20.64 26.11 8.05
N PHE A 615 -20.93 25.54 9.23
CA PHE A 615 -20.56 26.14 10.51
C PHE A 615 -19.64 25.20 11.27
N THR A 616 -18.55 25.76 11.81
CA THR A 616 -17.72 25.06 12.80
C THR A 616 -18.47 24.97 14.13
N GLN A 617 -18.03 24.08 15.03
CA GLN A 617 -18.66 23.91 16.34
C GLN A 617 -18.57 25.19 17.21
N SER A 618 -17.51 25.97 17.05
CA SER A 618 -17.29 27.29 17.66
C SER A 618 -18.14 28.40 17.04
N GLY A 619 -18.82 28.13 15.92
CA GLY A 619 -19.76 29.06 15.28
C GLY A 619 -19.14 29.97 14.22
N SER A 620 -17.91 29.67 13.74
CA SER A 620 -17.38 30.30 12.54
C SER A 620 -18.18 29.86 11.32
N MET A 621 -18.38 30.76 10.36
CA MET A 621 -19.11 30.50 9.12
C MET A 621 -18.12 30.30 7.98
N LEU A 622 -18.19 29.14 7.34
CA LEU A 622 -17.41 28.76 6.17
C LEU A 622 -18.28 28.94 4.92
N LEU A 623 -17.72 29.55 3.87
CA LEU A 623 -18.42 29.84 2.62
C LEU A 623 -17.62 29.29 1.44
N ALA A 624 -18.20 28.37 0.67
CA ALA A 624 -17.61 27.87 -0.57
C ALA A 624 -18.17 28.61 -1.79
N GLU A 625 -17.28 29.25 -2.56
CA GLU A 625 -17.63 29.83 -3.85
C GLU A 625 -17.49 28.78 -4.98
N ARG A 626 -18.35 28.86 -6.00
CA ARG A 626 -18.21 28.09 -7.26
C ARG A 626 -18.23 29.01 -8.47
N GLY A 627 -17.41 28.72 -9.48
CA GLY A 627 -17.41 29.46 -10.75
C GLY A 627 -18.66 29.20 -11.58
N PHE A 628 -19.39 30.26 -11.94
CA PHE A 628 -20.52 30.20 -12.86
C PHE A 628 -20.33 31.13 -14.06
N ASN A 629 -20.70 30.64 -15.24
CA ASN A 629 -20.78 31.43 -16.47
C ASN A 629 -22.24 31.51 -16.90
N GLY A 630 -22.89 32.61 -16.55
CA GLY A 630 -24.34 32.68 -16.66
C GLY A 630 -24.98 31.69 -15.70
N ASP A 631 -25.88 30.86 -16.20
CA ASP A 631 -26.66 29.91 -15.39
C ASP A 631 -26.05 28.49 -15.33
N TYR A 632 -24.81 28.32 -15.80
CA TYR A 632 -24.11 27.04 -15.84
C TYR A 632 -22.90 27.05 -14.92
N GLY A 633 -22.83 26.06 -14.03
CA GLY A 633 -21.68 25.84 -13.15
C GLY A 633 -20.59 25.10 -13.91
N MET A 634 -19.41 25.71 -14.05
CA MET A 634 -18.36 25.21 -14.94
C MET A 634 -17.41 24.24 -14.24
N PHE A 635 -17.13 23.11 -14.89
CA PHE A 635 -16.24 22.06 -14.38
C PHE A 635 -14.75 22.42 -14.43
N ASP A 636 -14.34 23.17 -15.45
CA ASP A 636 -12.95 23.49 -15.81
C ASP A 636 -12.47 24.85 -15.25
N MET A 637 -13.33 25.56 -14.54
CA MET A 637 -13.09 26.90 -14.02
C MET A 637 -13.00 26.98 -12.49
N GLY A 638 -12.83 25.85 -11.80
CA GLY A 638 -12.64 25.84 -10.36
C GLY A 638 -11.46 26.72 -9.93
N HIS A 639 -10.45 26.89 -10.79
CA HIS A 639 -9.34 27.85 -10.62
C HIS A 639 -9.71 29.33 -10.35
N SER A 640 -10.99 29.68 -10.45
CA SER A 640 -11.48 31.06 -10.27
C SER A 640 -12.43 31.24 -9.09
N ALA A 641 -12.40 30.37 -8.08
CA ALA A 641 -13.17 30.49 -6.84
C ALA A 641 -12.35 30.19 -5.58
N ARG A 642 -12.93 30.40 -4.40
CA ARG A 642 -12.22 30.33 -3.10
C ARG A 642 -13.16 29.92 -1.96
N LEU A 643 -12.55 29.44 -0.89
CA LEU A 643 -13.19 29.21 0.39
C LEU A 643 -12.93 30.41 1.33
N LEU A 644 -13.96 30.91 2.00
CA LEU A 644 -13.88 32.04 2.94
C LEU A 644 -14.33 31.62 4.34
N GLU A 645 -13.64 32.10 5.37
CA GLU A 645 -14.03 31.92 6.78
C GLU A 645 -14.39 33.27 7.41
N TYR A 646 -15.54 33.32 8.07
CA TYR A 646 -16.02 34.48 8.82
C TYR A 646 -16.20 34.13 10.30
N ILE A 647 -15.56 34.92 11.17
CA ILE A 647 -15.62 34.74 12.62
C ILE A 647 -16.63 35.73 13.19
N GLY A 648 -17.53 35.24 14.05
CA GLY A 648 -18.54 36.04 14.75
C GLY A 648 -17.98 36.66 16.04
N ASN A 649 -18.06 37.98 16.20
CA ASN A 649 -17.67 38.63 17.47
C ASN A 649 -18.77 38.60 18.55
N ASN A 650 -19.97 38.11 18.21
CA ASN A 650 -21.11 37.92 19.12
C ASN A 650 -22.24 37.15 18.37
N PRO A 651 -22.67 35.94 18.79
CA PRO A 651 -23.65 35.12 18.06
C PRO A 651 -25.07 35.73 17.96
N SER A 652 -25.31 36.90 18.59
CA SER A 652 -26.59 37.63 18.56
C SER A 652 -26.50 39.04 17.95
N GLY A 653 -25.37 39.42 17.35
CA GLY A 653 -25.16 40.75 16.74
C GLY A 653 -24.54 40.69 15.34
N ARG A 654 -24.83 41.71 14.51
CA ARG A 654 -24.34 41.92 13.13
C ARG A 654 -22.82 42.13 13.02
N ASN A 655 -22.00 41.21 13.50
CA ASN A 655 -20.54 41.37 13.61
C ASN A 655 -19.80 40.14 13.09
N TRP A 656 -20.01 39.81 11.82
CA TRP A 656 -19.14 38.90 11.07
C TRP A 656 -17.93 39.66 10.54
N SER A 657 -16.73 39.17 10.84
CA SER A 657 -15.48 39.66 10.24
C SER A 657 -14.82 38.54 9.46
N LEU A 658 -14.35 38.83 8.25
CA LEU A 658 -13.47 37.91 7.54
C LEU A 658 -12.25 37.63 8.43
N GLY A 659 -11.93 36.36 8.63
CA GLY A 659 -10.80 35.92 9.46
C GLY A 659 -9.45 36.46 8.96
N THR A 660 -8.35 36.10 9.61
CA THR A 660 -6.99 36.53 9.23
C THR A 660 -6.53 36.00 7.86
N ALA A 661 -7.32 35.15 7.22
CA ALA A 661 -7.12 34.69 5.85
C ALA A 661 -7.18 35.88 4.87
N LEU A 662 -6.17 35.93 4.00
CA LEU A 662 -6.02 36.95 2.95
C LEU A 662 -7.29 37.04 2.09
N THR A 663 -7.47 38.14 1.37
CA THR A 663 -8.54 38.35 0.36
C THR A 663 -8.65 37.25 -0.70
N ASN A 664 -7.75 36.27 -0.74
CA ASN A 664 -7.75 35.14 -1.65
C ASN A 664 -8.41 33.86 -1.07
N GLY A 665 -8.88 33.89 0.19
CA GLY A 665 -9.51 32.76 0.87
C GLY A 665 -8.56 31.86 1.66
N ILE A 666 -9.12 30.94 2.46
CA ILE A 666 -8.40 29.89 3.20
C ILE A 666 -8.03 28.69 2.31
N ALA A 667 -8.71 28.55 1.17
CA ALA A 667 -8.34 27.69 0.05
C ALA A 667 -8.69 28.38 -1.27
N ALA A 668 -7.80 28.32 -2.25
CA ALA A 668 -8.10 28.73 -3.62
C ALA A 668 -8.54 27.51 -4.43
N ASN A 669 -9.19 27.77 -5.56
CA ASN A 669 -9.66 26.77 -6.51
C ASN A 669 -10.80 25.88 -5.99
N SER A 670 -11.63 26.42 -5.09
CA SER A 670 -12.81 25.72 -4.58
C SER A 670 -13.83 25.47 -5.69
N VAL A 671 -14.56 24.37 -5.60
CA VAL A 671 -15.65 24.01 -6.53
C VAL A 671 -17.00 23.93 -5.85
N GLY A 672 -17.12 24.52 -4.65
CA GLY A 672 -18.41 24.91 -4.10
C GLY A 672 -18.94 24.10 -2.94
N GLY A 673 -18.21 23.12 -2.39
CA GLY A 673 -18.58 22.40 -1.18
C GLY A 673 -17.60 22.64 -0.03
N VAL A 674 -18.12 22.72 1.19
CA VAL A 674 -17.38 22.87 2.44
C VAL A 674 -18.05 22.15 3.61
N GLY A 675 -17.27 21.38 4.37
CA GLY A 675 -17.70 20.71 5.59
C GLY A 675 -16.76 21.04 6.74
N SER A 676 -17.20 20.81 7.96
CA SER A 676 -16.36 20.86 9.16
C SER A 676 -16.64 19.60 9.95
N ASP A 677 -15.61 18.84 10.32
CA ASP A 677 -15.81 17.68 11.19
C ASP A 677 -16.03 18.13 12.65
N ASP A 678 -15.21 19.09 13.04
CA ASP A 678 -15.19 19.76 14.34
C ASP A 678 -14.57 21.17 14.16
N ASP A 679 -14.08 21.78 15.25
CA ASP A 679 -13.33 23.04 15.19
C ASP A 679 -11.87 22.89 14.70
N SER A 680 -11.41 21.67 14.44
CA SER A 680 -10.04 21.35 14.08
C SER A 680 -9.81 21.21 12.59
N HIS A 681 -10.79 20.73 11.83
CA HIS A 681 -10.63 20.51 10.40
C HIS A 681 -11.79 21.06 9.57
N THR A 682 -11.40 21.75 8.50
CA THR A 682 -12.29 22.18 7.42
C THR A 682 -12.03 21.33 6.18
N TRP A 683 -13.09 20.80 5.60
CA TRP A 683 -13.08 20.04 4.36
C TRP A 683 -13.56 20.91 3.21
N ALA A 684 -12.89 20.83 2.07
CA ALA A 684 -13.26 21.62 0.90
C ALA A 684 -13.16 20.80 -0.39
N SER A 685 -14.14 20.92 -1.28
CA SER A 685 -14.01 20.40 -2.63
C SER A 685 -13.20 21.39 -3.47
N CYS A 686 -12.26 20.87 -4.27
CA CYS A 686 -11.35 21.68 -5.08
C CYS A 686 -11.11 21.07 -6.47
N ASP A 687 -11.01 21.95 -7.46
CA ASP A 687 -10.58 21.59 -8.82
C ASP A 687 -9.09 21.33 -8.85
N GLN A 688 -8.28 22.22 -8.29
CA GLN A 688 -6.85 21.98 -8.16
C GLN A 688 -6.33 22.50 -6.83
N ILE A 689 -5.87 21.60 -5.97
CA ILE A 689 -5.22 21.99 -4.71
C ILE A 689 -3.88 22.69 -5.06
N VAL A 690 -3.71 23.93 -4.57
CA VAL A 690 -2.69 24.89 -5.03
C VAL A 690 -1.27 24.32 -4.97
N GLY A 691 -0.68 23.87 -6.08
CA GLY A 691 0.74 23.47 -6.13
C GLY A 691 1.02 21.97 -6.30
N GLY A 692 -0.01 21.14 -6.56
CA GLY A 692 0.16 19.68 -6.74
C GLY A 692 -0.53 19.03 -7.94
N GLY A 693 -1.42 19.71 -8.66
CA GLY A 693 -2.17 19.06 -9.76
C GLY A 693 -3.19 18.02 -9.29
N THR A 694 -3.59 18.05 -8.02
CA THR A 694 -4.57 17.14 -7.41
C THR A 694 -5.99 17.67 -7.56
N TYR A 695 -6.91 16.81 -8.00
CA TYR A 695 -8.33 17.08 -8.21
C TYR A 695 -9.16 16.24 -7.22
N GLY A 696 -10.02 16.86 -6.40
CA GLY A 696 -10.75 16.12 -5.36
C GLY A 696 -11.18 16.95 -4.17
N ILE A 697 -10.99 16.41 -2.96
CA ILE A 697 -11.25 17.10 -1.69
C ILE A 697 -9.95 17.36 -0.93
N THR A 698 -9.96 18.34 -0.03
CA THR A 698 -8.84 18.59 0.87
C THR A 698 -9.32 18.78 2.29
N ARG A 699 -8.57 18.17 3.22
CA ARG A 699 -8.68 18.44 4.66
C ARG A 699 -7.70 19.54 5.04
N LEU A 700 -8.21 20.62 5.60
CA LEU A 700 -7.45 21.79 6.05
C LEU A 700 -7.46 21.83 7.58
N PRO A 701 -6.31 21.85 8.26
CA PRO A 701 -6.28 22.07 9.70
C PRO A 701 -6.58 23.53 10.04
N PHE A 702 -7.09 23.83 11.23
CA PHE A 702 -7.26 25.20 11.70
C PHE A 702 -5.91 25.92 11.86
N PRO A 703 -5.77 27.22 11.47
CA PRO A 703 -6.76 28.16 10.91
C PRO A 703 -6.83 28.17 9.36
N GLY A 704 -6.50 27.06 8.71
CA GLY A 704 -6.41 26.92 7.26
C GLY A 704 -5.07 27.37 6.67
N ASN A 705 -4.98 27.40 5.33
CA ASN A 705 -3.77 27.80 4.61
C ASN A 705 -3.64 29.34 4.56
N THR A 706 -3.41 29.97 5.71
CA THR A 706 -3.40 31.44 5.89
C THR A 706 -2.20 32.16 5.22
N LEU A 707 -1.26 31.42 4.63
CA LEU A 707 -0.15 31.95 3.83
C LEU A 707 -0.21 31.38 2.40
N ALA A 708 -0.08 32.26 1.40
CA ALA A 708 -0.31 31.97 -0.01
C ALA A 708 0.58 30.90 -0.69
N THR A 709 1.42 30.15 0.04
CA THR A 709 2.38 29.19 -0.54
C THR A 709 2.58 27.89 0.26
N ARG A 710 1.61 27.37 1.03
CA ARG A 710 1.82 26.08 1.72
C ARG A 710 0.68 25.09 1.56
N ILE A 711 0.93 24.09 0.71
CA ILE A 711 0.24 22.79 0.65
C ILE A 711 0.64 21.85 1.79
N THR A 712 1.70 22.17 2.52
CA THR A 712 2.34 21.25 3.46
C THR A 712 1.53 21.01 4.73
N SER A 713 0.51 21.83 5.01
CA SER A 713 -0.38 21.68 6.16
C SER A 713 -1.66 20.90 5.84
N SER A 714 -2.10 20.91 4.58
CA SER A 714 -3.34 20.25 4.15
C SER A 714 -3.10 18.80 3.76
N ILE A 715 -4.13 17.97 3.87
CA ILE A 715 -4.15 16.60 3.35
C ILE A 715 -4.99 16.60 2.07
N PRO A 716 -4.37 16.59 0.88
CA PRO A 716 -5.08 16.47 -0.38
C PRO A 716 -5.51 15.02 -0.64
N ILE A 717 -6.78 14.82 -1.02
CA ILE A 717 -7.34 13.52 -1.42
C ILE A 717 -7.63 13.56 -2.91
N ASP A 718 -6.99 12.67 -3.65
CA ASP A 718 -7.19 12.51 -5.10
C ASP A 718 -8.28 11.46 -5.34
N ILE A 719 -9.48 11.88 -5.71
CA ILE A 719 -10.60 10.96 -6.00
C ILE A 719 -10.39 10.43 -7.43
N PRO A 720 -10.24 9.14 -7.73
CA PRO A 720 -9.81 8.64 -9.04
C PRO A 720 -10.83 8.84 -10.19
N GLY A 721 -10.34 8.80 -11.44
CA GLY A 721 -11.18 8.58 -12.63
C GLY A 721 -12.12 9.73 -13.05
N PRO A 722 -13.28 9.43 -13.69
CA PRO A 722 -14.25 10.43 -14.12
C PRO A 722 -14.90 11.19 -12.95
N LEU A 723 -14.80 10.66 -11.72
CA LEU A 723 -15.28 11.28 -10.48
C LEU A 723 -14.55 12.61 -10.18
N LYS A 724 -13.33 12.80 -10.70
CA LYS A 724 -12.55 14.05 -10.60
C LYS A 724 -13.22 15.22 -11.30
N ASN A 725 -13.88 14.94 -12.42
CA ASN A 725 -14.41 15.96 -13.30
C ASN A 725 -15.73 16.44 -12.72
N GLY A 726 -15.75 17.64 -12.15
CA GLY A 726 -16.98 18.20 -11.62
C GLY A 726 -17.36 17.68 -10.24
N MET A 727 -16.39 17.63 -9.34
CA MET A 727 -16.61 17.80 -7.89
C MET A 727 -17.69 18.87 -7.61
N GLY A 728 -18.56 18.62 -6.64
CA GLY A 728 -19.54 19.58 -6.16
C GLY A 728 -19.52 19.71 -4.65
N GLU A 729 -20.64 19.39 -4.04
CA GLU A 729 -20.86 19.52 -2.61
C GLU A 729 -20.10 18.45 -1.82
N LEU A 730 -19.79 18.73 -0.57
CA LEU A 730 -19.36 17.73 0.38
C LEU A 730 -19.94 18.01 1.76
N ASP A 731 -20.08 16.96 2.55
CA ASP A 731 -20.47 17.05 3.96
C ASP A 731 -19.73 15.95 4.75
N VAL A 732 -19.59 16.14 6.06
CA VAL A 732 -18.80 15.23 6.92
C VAL A 732 -19.69 14.71 8.03
N MET A 733 -19.70 13.38 8.22
CA MET A 733 -20.56 12.78 9.24
C MET A 733 -20.01 13.04 10.64
N ASN A 734 -20.67 13.92 11.39
CA ASN A 734 -20.17 14.42 12.66
C ASN A 734 -20.70 13.64 13.87
N CYS A 735 -19.83 13.41 14.85
CA CYS A 735 -20.12 12.59 16.02
C CYS A 735 -20.49 13.38 17.30
N ASP A 736 -20.60 14.70 17.22
CA ASP A 736 -20.81 15.60 18.37
C ASP A 736 -19.79 15.44 19.52
N ASP A 737 -18.57 14.92 19.24
CA ASP A 737 -17.49 14.79 20.23
C ASP A 737 -16.41 15.88 20.01
N PRO A 738 -16.39 16.94 20.84
CA PRO A 738 -15.40 18.01 20.70
C PRO A 738 -13.99 17.49 21.01
N GLN A 739 -13.17 17.34 19.97
CA GLN A 739 -11.75 17.01 20.15
C GLN A 739 -11.00 18.16 20.84
N VAL A 740 -10.10 17.81 21.77
CA VAL A 740 -9.32 18.80 22.51
C VAL A 740 -8.10 19.24 21.70
N MET A 741 -8.13 20.48 21.22
CA MET A 741 -7.17 21.03 20.27
C MET A 741 -6.00 21.77 20.93
N GLY A 742 -4.86 21.85 20.25
CA GLY A 742 -3.74 22.70 20.67
C GLY A 742 -2.77 23.02 19.54
N ALA A 743 -1.97 24.07 19.72
CA ALA A 743 -0.97 24.49 18.75
C ALA A 743 0.13 23.43 18.58
N CYS A 744 0.39 23.09 17.33
CA CYS A 744 1.42 22.17 16.88
C CYS A 744 2.38 22.92 15.96
N CYS A 745 3.66 23.00 16.33
CA CYS A 745 4.69 23.57 15.45
C CYS A 745 5.27 22.50 14.55
N VAL A 746 5.24 22.76 13.26
CA VAL A 746 5.64 21.83 12.20
C VAL A 746 6.72 22.50 11.36
N THR A 747 7.77 21.75 11.05
CA THR A 747 8.80 22.17 10.09
C THR A 747 8.52 21.47 8.76
N ASP A 748 8.30 22.23 7.69
CA ASP A 748 8.10 21.62 6.37
C ASP A 748 9.38 21.00 5.79
N THR A 749 9.25 20.29 4.66
CA THR A 749 10.37 19.70 3.91
C THR A 749 11.40 20.72 3.39
N ASN A 750 11.04 22.02 3.38
CA ASN A 750 11.93 23.12 3.01
C ASN A 750 12.58 23.81 4.23
N GLY A 751 12.38 23.27 5.44
CA GLY A 751 12.97 23.78 6.68
C GLY A 751 12.31 25.04 7.23
N VAL A 752 11.05 25.30 6.88
CA VAL A 752 10.30 26.46 7.34
C VAL A 752 9.24 26.03 8.35
N ASP A 753 9.26 26.71 9.50
CA ASP A 753 8.36 26.43 10.60
C ASP A 753 7.02 27.14 10.44
N TYR A 754 5.93 26.41 10.71
CA TYR A 754 4.56 26.91 10.72
C TYR A 754 3.77 26.25 11.85
N CYS A 755 2.63 26.84 12.21
CA CYS A 755 1.78 26.40 13.31
C CYS A 755 0.41 25.94 12.78
N VAL A 756 -0.08 24.80 13.25
CA VAL A 756 -1.45 24.31 13.04
C VAL A 756 -2.08 23.96 14.39
N GLU A 757 -3.40 24.14 14.55
CA GLU A 757 -4.10 23.70 15.77
C GLU A 757 -4.75 22.35 15.50
N VAL A 758 -4.15 21.28 16.04
CA VAL A 758 -4.54 19.87 15.79
C VAL A 758 -4.58 19.09 17.11
N THR A 759 -5.12 17.87 17.12
CA THR A 759 -5.08 17.05 18.35
C THR A 759 -3.64 16.67 18.69
N GLN A 760 -3.37 16.26 19.93
CA GLN A 760 -2.02 15.81 20.32
C GLN A 760 -1.56 14.63 19.45
N THR A 761 -2.46 13.68 19.19
CA THR A 761 -2.19 12.49 18.37
C THR A 761 -1.85 12.90 16.94
N GLU A 762 -2.65 13.76 16.32
CA GLU A 762 -2.38 14.23 14.95
C GLU A 762 -1.08 15.03 14.86
N CYS A 763 -0.78 15.87 15.86
CA CYS A 763 0.47 16.63 15.89
C CYS A 763 1.69 15.70 15.77
N HIS A 764 1.68 14.57 16.49
CA HIS A 764 2.78 13.61 16.47
C HIS A 764 2.75 12.68 15.25
N THR A 765 1.58 12.22 14.82
CA THR A 765 1.43 11.16 13.82
C THR A 765 1.31 11.66 12.38
N VAL A 766 0.54 12.74 12.16
CA VAL A 766 0.26 13.31 10.83
C VAL A 766 1.28 14.38 10.47
N TYR A 767 1.57 15.26 11.43
CA TYR A 767 2.41 16.44 11.20
C TYR A 767 3.87 16.25 11.63
N SER A 768 4.18 15.20 12.40
CA SER A 768 5.52 15.00 12.99
C SER A 768 6.04 16.27 13.70
N GLY A 769 5.13 17.03 14.31
CA GLY A 769 5.38 18.33 14.92
C GLY A 769 5.49 18.29 16.45
N ILE A 770 5.75 19.46 17.03
CA ILE A 770 5.86 19.66 18.49
C ILE A 770 4.55 20.25 19.02
N TYR A 771 3.88 19.51 19.90
CA TYR A 771 2.61 19.93 20.51
C TYR A 771 2.84 20.82 21.74
N TYR A 772 2.18 21.97 21.79
CA TYR A 772 2.31 22.96 22.88
C TYR A 772 1.23 22.84 23.96
N GLY A 773 0.42 21.77 23.91
CA GLY A 773 -0.59 21.46 24.90
C GLY A 773 -2.00 21.90 24.50
N SER A 774 -2.99 21.25 25.10
CA SER A 774 -4.41 21.51 24.88
C SER A 774 -4.81 22.95 25.22
N GLY A 775 -5.63 23.57 24.38
CA GLY A 775 -6.09 24.96 24.49
C GLY A 775 -5.05 26.01 24.08
N SER A 776 -3.85 25.62 23.66
CA SER A 776 -2.84 26.55 23.13
C SER A 776 -3.20 26.96 21.70
N SER A 777 -2.98 28.24 21.35
CA SER A 777 -3.35 28.78 20.04
C SER A 777 -2.16 29.28 19.22
N CYS A 778 -2.18 28.99 17.93
CA CYS A 778 -1.24 29.48 16.92
C CYS A 778 -1.26 31.01 16.78
N ALA A 779 -2.31 31.69 17.25
CA ALA A 779 -2.32 33.15 17.34
C ALA A 779 -1.30 33.68 18.38
N THR A 780 -0.89 32.84 19.33
CA THR A 780 0.03 33.21 20.43
C THR A 780 1.39 32.53 20.36
N ILE A 781 1.52 31.45 19.59
CA ILE A 781 2.74 30.65 19.46
C ILE A 781 3.46 30.97 18.15
N THR A 782 4.78 31.16 18.21
CA THR A 782 5.63 31.40 17.03
C THR A 782 6.63 30.27 16.87
N CYS A 783 6.52 29.51 15.78
CA CYS A 783 7.39 28.38 15.47
C CYS A 783 8.76 28.85 14.95
N GLY A 784 9.81 28.04 15.15
CA GLY A 784 11.19 28.35 14.73
C GLY A 784 12.06 29.09 15.73
N GLN A 785 11.63 29.15 16.99
CA GLN A 785 12.55 29.33 18.11
C GLN A 785 12.65 27.99 18.85
N PRO A 786 13.85 27.52 19.24
CA PRO A 786 13.96 26.34 20.08
C PRO A 786 13.08 26.56 21.32
N PRO A 787 12.19 25.60 21.66
CA PRO A 787 11.20 25.84 22.69
C PRO A 787 11.95 26.13 23.98
N THR A 788 11.78 27.35 24.49
CA THR A 788 12.17 27.67 25.85
C THR A 788 10.95 27.43 26.73
N GLY A 789 11.18 26.84 27.89
CA GLY A 789 10.14 26.46 28.83
C GLY A 789 10.61 26.67 30.26
N ALA A 790 9.75 26.34 31.21
CA ALA A 790 10.11 26.31 32.61
C ALA A 790 10.84 24.99 32.91
N CYS A 791 11.90 25.04 33.69
CA CYS A 791 12.60 23.86 34.20
C CYS A 791 12.50 23.81 35.72
N CYS A 792 11.83 22.80 36.25
CA CYS A 792 11.79 22.52 37.69
C CYS A 792 12.91 21.53 38.05
N TYR A 793 13.86 21.94 38.88
CA TYR A 793 14.92 21.08 39.36
C TYR A 793 15.15 21.25 40.86
N GLU A 794 15.76 20.25 41.49
CA GLU A 794 16.03 20.29 42.92
C GLU A 794 17.44 20.86 43.18
N ASP A 795 17.50 22.00 43.86
CA ASP A 795 18.74 22.60 44.33
C ASP A 795 19.03 22.15 45.77
N ALA A 796 20.27 21.73 46.03
CA ALA A 796 20.67 21.15 47.31
C ALA A 796 20.56 22.11 48.51
N ASP A 797 20.59 23.42 48.27
CA ASP A 797 20.53 24.45 49.32
C ASP A 797 19.16 25.15 49.38
N LEU A 798 18.42 25.17 48.27
CA LEU A 798 17.18 25.96 48.12
C LEU A 798 15.91 25.13 47.91
N GLY A 799 16.02 23.80 47.76
CA GLY A 799 14.88 22.93 47.42
C GLY A 799 14.48 23.07 45.95
N TRP A 800 13.21 22.89 45.63
CA TRP A 800 12.74 22.97 44.25
C TRP A 800 12.77 24.38 43.68
N VAL A 801 13.51 24.55 42.59
CA VAL A 801 13.72 25.81 41.88
C VAL A 801 13.15 25.70 40.47
N CYS A 802 12.46 26.74 40.03
CA CYS A 802 11.95 26.87 38.66
C CYS A 802 12.78 27.88 37.86
N LEU A 803 13.24 27.50 36.67
CA LEU A 803 13.95 28.37 35.73
C LEU A 803 13.14 28.63 34.46
N ASP A 804 12.85 29.89 34.19
CA ASP A 804 12.26 30.34 32.92
C ASP A 804 13.27 30.27 31.77
N GLY A 805 12.77 30.12 30.55
CA GLY A 805 13.59 30.35 29.36
C GLY A 805 14.62 29.25 29.10
N THR A 806 14.40 28.04 29.64
CA THR A 806 15.34 26.92 29.54
C THR A 806 15.00 25.98 28.39
N TYR A 807 16.01 25.46 27.73
CA TYR A 807 15.87 24.42 26.71
C TYR A 807 15.66 23.05 27.36
N GLU A 808 14.89 22.17 26.71
CA GLU A 808 14.60 20.82 27.22
C GLU A 808 15.88 20.04 27.54
N ASN A 809 16.82 20.02 26.59
CA ASN A 809 18.08 19.31 26.77
C ASN A 809 18.88 19.88 27.94
N ASP A 810 18.89 21.19 28.15
CA ASP A 810 19.58 21.81 29.29
C ASP A 810 18.88 21.46 30.61
N CYS A 811 17.53 21.46 30.63
CA CYS A 811 16.77 21.09 31.82
C CYS A 811 17.06 19.64 32.25
N GLN A 812 17.05 18.71 31.30
CA GLN A 812 17.26 17.29 31.56
C GLN A 812 18.73 16.97 31.85
N THR A 813 19.68 17.55 31.11
CA THR A 813 21.09 17.15 31.21
C THR A 813 21.93 17.98 32.18
N ILE A 814 21.66 19.28 32.31
CA ILE A 814 22.43 20.18 33.19
C ILE A 814 21.81 20.21 34.58
N TYR A 815 20.49 20.34 34.65
CA TYR A 815 19.78 20.54 35.91
C TYR A 815 19.14 19.25 36.45
N ASN A 816 19.10 18.17 35.65
CA ASN A 816 18.40 16.93 35.99
C ASN A 816 16.95 17.19 36.46
N GLY A 817 16.29 18.14 35.78
CA GLY A 817 14.98 18.68 36.12
C GLY A 817 13.88 18.27 35.16
N SER A 818 12.63 18.55 35.54
CA SER A 818 11.43 18.35 34.73
C SER A 818 11.14 19.60 33.90
N TRP A 819 10.99 19.43 32.58
CA TRP A 819 10.82 20.53 31.64
C TRP A 819 9.35 20.71 31.24
N TYR A 820 8.91 21.98 31.13
CA TYR A 820 7.56 22.38 30.77
C TYR A 820 7.60 23.28 29.54
N ALA A 821 7.33 22.67 28.38
CA ALA A 821 7.36 23.35 27.08
C ALA A 821 6.48 24.61 27.07
N GLY A 822 7.04 25.74 26.59
CA GLY A 822 6.30 27.00 26.37
C GLY A 822 5.70 27.66 27.63
N THR A 823 5.95 27.10 28.81
CA THR A 823 5.35 27.56 30.07
C THR A 823 6.35 28.43 30.82
N MET A 824 5.90 29.55 31.40
CA MET A 824 6.72 30.33 32.34
C MET A 824 6.51 29.82 33.77
N CYS A 825 7.52 29.92 34.63
CA CYS A 825 7.50 29.59 36.05
C CYS A 825 6.39 30.30 36.83
N SER A 826 5.87 31.43 36.33
CA SER A 826 4.68 32.07 36.90
C SER A 826 3.39 31.25 36.76
N ASN A 827 3.34 30.34 35.79
CA ASN A 827 2.21 29.47 35.47
C ASN A 827 2.43 28.03 35.95
N VAL A 828 3.64 27.70 36.41
CA VAL A 828 3.94 26.43 37.10
C VAL A 828 3.56 26.59 38.57
N THR A 829 2.51 25.89 39.01
CA THR A 829 1.92 26.12 40.34
C THR A 829 2.74 25.48 41.47
N ASP A 830 3.46 24.38 41.19
CA ASP A 830 4.41 23.70 42.11
C ASP A 830 5.54 22.99 41.31
N CYS A 831 6.78 23.04 41.81
CA CYS A 831 7.94 22.29 41.29
C CYS A 831 8.33 21.16 42.25
N PRO A 832 8.51 19.91 41.79
CA PRO A 832 8.09 19.37 40.47
C PRO A 832 6.54 19.20 40.49
N PRO A 833 5.86 18.87 39.38
CA PRO A 833 4.41 19.03 39.34
C PRO A 833 3.73 18.15 40.38
N THR A 834 2.68 18.70 40.99
CA THR A 834 1.61 17.95 41.63
C THR A 834 0.81 17.15 40.58
N THR A 835 1.43 16.15 39.96
CA THR A 835 0.78 14.84 40.00
C THR A 835 1.32 14.18 41.25
N GLY A 836 0.90 14.71 42.41
CA GLY A 836 1.28 14.13 43.67
C GLY A 836 0.92 12.65 43.64
N PRO A 837 1.68 11.79 44.33
CA PRO A 837 1.23 10.44 44.54
C PRO A 837 -0.21 10.46 45.09
N GLY A 838 -0.96 9.45 44.72
CA GLY A 838 -2.41 9.34 44.91
C GLY A 838 -2.71 7.92 45.35
N ALA A 839 -3.89 7.73 45.92
CA ALA A 839 -4.37 6.41 46.23
C ALA A 839 -4.66 5.67 44.93
N CYS A 840 -4.08 4.49 44.79
CA CYS A 840 -4.40 3.54 43.73
C CYS A 840 -5.08 2.34 44.38
N CYS A 841 -6.36 2.13 44.07
CA CYS A 841 -7.11 0.96 44.52
C CYS A 841 -6.97 -0.16 43.48
N TYR A 842 -6.35 -1.26 43.86
CA TYR A 842 -6.19 -2.44 43.00
C TYR A 842 -6.53 -3.72 43.77
N GLU A 843 -6.81 -4.81 43.06
CA GLU A 843 -7.14 -6.09 43.67
C GLU A 843 -5.89 -6.96 43.82
N ASP A 844 -5.52 -7.25 45.07
CA ASP A 844 -4.44 -8.17 45.41
C ASP A 844 -5.00 -9.60 45.54
N ALA A 845 -4.37 -10.58 44.91
CA ALA A 845 -4.86 -11.95 44.84
C ALA A 845 -4.96 -12.66 46.20
N ASP A 846 -4.20 -12.22 47.21
CA ASP A 846 -4.18 -12.82 48.55
C ASP A 846 -4.93 -11.98 49.59
N LEU A 847 -5.08 -10.67 49.35
CA LEU A 847 -5.59 -9.69 50.34
C LEU A 847 -6.86 -8.94 49.91
N GLY A 848 -7.34 -9.13 48.68
CA GLY A 848 -8.48 -8.41 48.10
C GLY A 848 -8.16 -6.95 47.75
N TRP A 849 -9.20 -6.11 47.61
CA TRP A 849 -9.04 -4.69 47.27
C TRP A 849 -8.16 -3.94 48.29
N THR A 850 -7.00 -3.50 47.81
CA THR A 850 -5.97 -2.84 48.58
C THR A 850 -5.65 -1.48 47.96
N CYS A 851 -5.33 -0.51 48.83
CA CYS A 851 -4.88 0.81 48.39
C CYS A 851 -3.37 0.95 48.52
N ILE A 852 -2.70 1.37 47.46
CA ILE A 852 -1.28 1.78 47.49
C ILE A 852 -1.12 3.24 47.09
N TRP A 853 -0.20 3.94 47.77
CA TRP A 853 0.17 5.31 47.45
C TRP A 853 1.28 5.28 46.39
N THR A 854 0.93 5.57 45.14
CA THR A 854 1.83 5.43 43.99
C THR A 854 1.62 6.59 43.01
N ASP A 855 2.22 6.56 41.82
CA ASP A 855 1.96 7.47 40.69
C ASP A 855 0.95 6.87 39.69
N LEU A 856 0.34 7.72 38.84
CA LEU A 856 -0.68 7.32 37.84
C LEU A 856 -0.15 6.23 36.90
N PHE A 857 1.09 6.38 36.43
CA PHE A 857 1.69 5.43 35.49
C PHE A 857 1.75 4.02 36.09
N LYS A 858 2.20 3.88 37.34
CA LYS A 858 2.20 2.59 38.04
C LYS A 858 0.79 2.11 38.40
N CYS A 859 -0.13 3.03 38.72
CA CYS A 859 -1.51 2.63 39.01
C CYS A 859 -2.15 1.95 37.80
N ASP A 860 -2.02 2.53 36.61
CA ASP A 860 -2.64 2.02 35.39
C ASP A 860 -1.87 0.83 34.79
N ASN A 861 -0.54 0.90 34.77
CA ASN A 861 0.27 -0.05 33.98
C ASN A 861 0.96 -1.15 34.81
N VAL A 862 1.02 -1.01 36.14
CA VAL A 862 1.67 -2.01 37.01
C VAL A 862 0.66 -2.69 37.93
N TYR A 863 -0.24 -1.92 38.54
CA TYR A 863 -1.24 -2.44 39.46
C TYR A 863 -2.63 -2.62 38.83
N PHE A 864 -2.84 -2.12 37.60
CA PHE A 864 -4.13 -2.13 36.90
C PHE A 864 -5.28 -1.65 37.80
N GLY A 865 -5.03 -0.61 38.60
CA GLY A 865 -5.92 -0.12 39.65
C GLY A 865 -6.59 1.21 39.30
N THR A 866 -7.61 1.59 40.09
CA THR A 866 -8.28 2.89 39.95
C THR A 866 -7.53 3.98 40.70
N TRP A 867 -7.21 5.06 39.98
CA TRP A 867 -6.43 6.18 40.49
C TRP A 867 -7.27 7.29 41.13
N TYR A 868 -6.87 7.72 42.33
CA TYR A 868 -7.43 8.87 43.05
C TYR A 868 -6.35 9.93 43.25
N ALA A 869 -6.29 10.87 42.30
CA ALA A 869 -5.30 11.93 42.27
C ALA A 869 -5.24 12.70 43.61
N ASN A 870 -4.03 12.87 44.14
CA ASN A 870 -3.71 13.67 45.32
C ASN A 870 -4.51 13.29 46.61
N THR A 871 -5.09 12.08 46.69
CA THR A 871 -5.86 11.63 47.87
C THR A 871 -5.18 10.44 48.54
N PRO A 872 -4.70 10.54 49.81
CA PRO A 872 -3.99 9.44 50.46
C PRO A 872 -4.88 8.23 50.73
N CYS A 873 -4.29 7.03 50.73
CA CYS A 873 -5.01 5.78 51.02
C CYS A 873 -5.70 5.76 52.38
N SER A 874 -5.32 6.64 53.31
CA SER A 874 -6.03 6.85 54.58
C SER A 874 -7.36 7.60 54.45
N GLN A 875 -7.65 8.17 53.28
CA GLN A 875 -8.84 8.97 52.96
C GLN A 875 -9.69 8.35 51.85
N ILE A 876 -9.18 7.30 51.20
CA ILE A 876 -9.92 6.46 50.25
C ILE A 876 -10.16 5.12 50.95
N ASP A 877 -11.40 4.87 51.35
CA ASP A 877 -11.86 3.50 51.55
C ASP A 877 -12.14 2.95 50.17
N CYS A 878 -11.24 2.11 49.61
CA CYS A 878 -11.47 1.44 48.33
C CYS A 878 -12.84 0.76 48.39
N PRO A 879 -13.85 1.21 47.61
CA PRO A 879 -15.22 0.77 47.83
C PRO A 879 -15.44 -0.66 47.33
N PRO A 880 -16.31 -1.43 47.99
CA PRO A 880 -17.25 -2.31 47.31
C PRO A 880 -18.60 -1.57 47.21
N ILE A 881 -18.76 -0.62 46.27
CA ILE A 881 -20.00 0.18 46.08
C ILE A 881 -19.97 0.76 44.64
N SER A 882 -21.01 0.82 43.78
CA SER A 882 -22.32 0.17 43.67
C SER A 882 -22.94 0.43 42.27
N ASP A 883 -22.20 0.16 41.18
CA ASP A 883 -22.78 0.03 39.82
C ASP A 883 -22.82 -1.43 39.37
N GLN A 884 -22.87 -2.33 40.34
CA GLN A 884 -22.74 -3.77 40.15
C GLN A 884 -24.13 -4.40 40.09
N GLY A 885 -24.51 -4.85 38.89
CA GLY A 885 -25.66 -5.69 38.62
C GLY A 885 -25.20 -7.08 38.18
N ALA A 886 -26.16 -7.93 37.82
CA ALA A 886 -25.87 -9.19 37.16
C ALA A 886 -25.96 -9.03 35.64
N CYS A 887 -25.08 -9.73 34.91
CA CYS A 887 -25.10 -9.78 33.47
C CYS A 887 -25.48 -11.20 33.02
N CYS A 888 -26.60 -11.37 32.32
CA CYS A 888 -26.87 -12.61 31.58
C CYS A 888 -26.21 -12.49 30.21
N TYR A 889 -25.26 -13.36 29.89
CA TYR A 889 -24.61 -13.41 28.60
C TYR A 889 -24.53 -14.85 28.09
N ASP A 890 -24.36 -15.00 26.79
CA ASP A 890 -24.23 -16.31 26.15
C ASP A 890 -22.74 -16.67 26.07
N ASP A 891 -22.36 -17.73 26.77
CA ASP A 891 -21.01 -18.28 26.72
C ASP A 891 -20.95 -19.35 25.61
N PRO A 892 -20.04 -19.23 24.62
CA PRO A 892 -19.99 -20.15 23.48
C PRO A 892 -19.81 -21.63 23.84
N ASP A 893 -19.18 -21.93 24.99
CA ASP A 893 -18.89 -23.30 25.41
C ASP A 893 -19.91 -23.84 26.42
N LEU A 894 -20.66 -22.96 27.10
CA LEU A 894 -21.47 -23.30 28.27
C LEU A 894 -22.93 -22.80 28.24
N GLY A 895 -23.33 -22.02 27.23
CA GLY A 895 -24.68 -21.45 27.05
C GLY A 895 -24.95 -20.18 27.86
N TRP A 896 -26.22 -19.83 28.10
CA TRP A 896 -26.58 -18.63 28.87
C TRP A 896 -26.15 -18.72 30.34
N HIS A 897 -25.12 -17.96 30.71
CA HIS A 897 -24.61 -17.82 32.06
C HIS A 897 -24.92 -16.45 32.64
N CYS A 898 -24.94 -16.39 33.97
CA CYS A 898 -25.13 -15.16 34.70
C CYS A 898 -23.92 -14.90 35.59
N ILE A 899 -23.34 -13.71 35.45
CA ILE A 899 -22.24 -13.23 36.29
C ILE A 899 -22.68 -12.04 37.14
N ASP A 900 -22.40 -12.13 38.44
CA ASP A 900 -22.68 -11.08 39.42
C ASP A 900 -21.60 -10.00 39.39
N ASN A 901 -21.95 -8.81 39.89
CA ASN A 901 -21.02 -7.72 40.14
C ASN A 901 -20.37 -7.09 38.89
N VAL A 902 -21.11 -7.06 37.78
CA VAL A 902 -20.66 -6.46 36.51
C VAL A 902 -21.34 -5.11 36.28
N SER A 903 -20.61 -4.14 35.72
CA SER A 903 -21.15 -2.83 35.37
C SER A 903 -22.08 -2.90 34.14
N SER A 904 -22.98 -1.93 33.97
CA SER A 904 -23.87 -1.91 32.79
C SER A 904 -23.11 -1.75 31.47
N ILE A 905 -21.92 -1.14 31.53
CA ILE A 905 -21.03 -0.95 30.38
C ILE A 905 -20.35 -2.27 30.05
N ASP A 906 -19.68 -2.89 31.03
CA ASP A 906 -18.93 -4.14 30.81
C ASP A 906 -19.85 -5.29 30.39
N CYS A 907 -21.07 -5.34 30.93
CA CYS A 907 -22.05 -6.33 30.49
C CYS A 907 -22.35 -6.22 28.99
N LYS A 908 -22.39 -4.99 28.46
CA LYS A 908 -22.71 -4.75 27.04
C LYS A 908 -21.47 -4.80 26.15
N SER A 909 -20.33 -4.31 26.60
CA SER A 909 -19.11 -4.19 25.79
C SER A 909 -18.20 -5.42 25.85
N ILE A 910 -18.14 -6.12 26.99
CA ILE A 910 -17.23 -7.27 27.18
C ILE A 910 -18.00 -8.58 26.98
N TYR A 911 -19.18 -8.70 27.58
CA TYR A 911 -19.95 -9.95 27.58
C TYR A 911 -21.07 -9.98 26.54
N ASN A 912 -21.35 -8.86 25.85
CA ASN A 912 -22.48 -8.72 24.93
C ASN A 912 -23.84 -9.21 25.52
N GLY A 913 -24.00 -9.05 26.83
CA GLY A 913 -25.10 -9.58 27.62
C GLY A 913 -26.16 -8.55 28.03
N THR A 914 -27.24 -9.05 28.62
CA THR A 914 -28.31 -8.21 29.18
C THR A 914 -28.07 -7.94 30.65
N TRP A 915 -27.98 -6.66 31.01
CA TRP A 915 -27.67 -6.21 32.36
C TRP A 915 -28.92 -6.03 33.24
N TYR A 916 -28.85 -6.51 34.47
CA TYR A 916 -29.90 -6.42 35.48
C TYR A 916 -29.42 -5.63 36.70
N ALA A 917 -29.85 -4.38 36.78
CA ALA A 917 -29.48 -3.45 37.84
C ALA A 917 -29.83 -4.00 39.24
N ASN A 918 -28.85 -3.98 40.16
CA ASN A 918 -29.04 -4.30 41.58
C ASN A 918 -29.69 -5.67 41.88
N THR A 919 -29.66 -6.60 40.92
CA THR A 919 -30.28 -7.93 41.04
C THR A 919 -29.18 -8.97 40.86
N PRO A 920 -28.93 -9.87 41.82
CA PRO A 920 -27.90 -10.88 41.67
C PRO A 920 -28.40 -12.08 40.84
N CYS A 921 -27.50 -12.84 40.23
CA CYS A 921 -27.76 -14.00 39.39
C CYS A 921 -28.60 -15.07 40.07
N SER A 922 -28.51 -15.19 41.40
CA SER A 922 -29.38 -16.06 42.20
C SER A 922 -30.88 -15.74 42.11
N GLN A 923 -31.26 -14.61 41.49
CA GLN A 923 -32.63 -14.12 41.35
C GLN A 923 -33.04 -13.86 39.89
N ILE A 924 -32.19 -14.22 38.92
CA ILE A 924 -32.41 -14.02 37.49
C ILE A 924 -32.42 -15.39 36.82
N ASP A 925 -33.54 -15.75 36.20
CA ASP A 925 -33.62 -16.89 35.29
C ASP A 925 -33.32 -16.36 33.88
N CYS A 926 -32.09 -16.53 33.38
CA CYS A 926 -31.76 -16.20 31.99
C CYS A 926 -32.63 -17.03 31.02
N PRO A 927 -32.92 -16.56 29.79
CA PRO A 927 -33.91 -17.16 28.91
C PRO A 927 -33.67 -18.67 28.66
N PRO A 928 -34.72 -19.51 28.64
CA PRO A 928 -34.56 -20.95 28.44
C PRO A 928 -34.20 -21.29 26.99
N ILE A 929 -33.21 -22.16 26.87
CA ILE A 929 -32.68 -22.79 25.66
C ILE A 929 -33.82 -23.36 24.79
N ILE A 930 -33.91 -22.89 23.54
CA ILE A 930 -34.42 -23.70 22.43
C ILE A 930 -33.18 -23.99 21.59
N ASN A 931 -32.54 -25.12 21.87
CA ASN A 931 -31.35 -25.56 21.19
C ASN A 931 -31.78 -26.26 19.90
N ASP A 932 -31.51 -25.62 18.77
CA ASP A 932 -31.53 -26.24 17.45
C ASP A 932 -30.20 -26.99 17.15
N GLU A 933 -29.49 -27.44 18.19
CA GLU A 933 -28.31 -28.28 18.04
C GLU A 933 -28.72 -29.72 17.67
N GLY A 934 -27.96 -30.31 16.74
CA GLY A 934 -28.13 -31.68 16.28
C GLY A 934 -26.77 -32.34 16.04
N ALA A 935 -26.78 -33.67 15.96
CA ALA A 935 -25.58 -34.41 15.60
C ALA A 935 -25.21 -34.12 14.15
N CYS A 936 -23.97 -33.71 13.92
CA CYS A 936 -23.39 -33.56 12.60
C CYS A 936 -22.37 -34.67 12.37
N CYS A 937 -22.63 -35.56 11.42
CA CYS A 937 -21.64 -36.51 10.94
C CYS A 937 -20.86 -35.86 9.80
N TYR A 938 -19.59 -35.56 10.00
CA TYR A 938 -18.73 -34.97 8.96
C TYR A 938 -17.37 -35.66 8.98
N GLN A 939 -16.59 -35.45 7.93
CA GLN A 939 -15.30 -36.12 7.76
C GLN A 939 -14.18 -35.13 8.10
N ILE A 940 -13.34 -35.50 9.05
CA ILE A 940 -12.12 -34.76 9.37
C ILE A 940 -10.94 -35.72 9.34
N ASP A 941 -9.88 -35.36 8.62
CA ASP A 941 -8.68 -36.18 8.43
C ASP A 941 -9.00 -37.64 8.04
N CYS A 942 -9.95 -37.81 7.10
CA CYS A 942 -10.46 -39.09 6.59
C CYS A 942 -11.29 -39.95 7.55
N VAL A 943 -11.50 -39.56 8.81
CA VAL A 943 -12.33 -40.27 9.80
C VAL A 943 -13.71 -39.60 9.92
N TRP A 944 -14.78 -40.40 10.01
CA TRP A 944 -16.11 -39.88 10.30
C TRP A 944 -16.22 -39.54 11.79
N ASP A 945 -16.33 -38.24 12.09
CA ASP A 945 -16.55 -37.75 13.43
C ASP A 945 -18.00 -37.27 13.59
N CYS A 946 -18.51 -37.33 14.82
CA CYS A 946 -19.83 -36.84 15.16
C CYS A 946 -19.73 -35.81 16.28
N ASN A 947 -20.04 -34.56 15.94
CA ASN A 947 -20.13 -33.49 16.94
C ASN A 947 -21.54 -32.89 17.00
N MET A 948 -21.90 -32.39 18.18
CA MET A 948 -23.12 -31.62 18.38
C MET A 948 -22.85 -30.18 17.97
N VAL A 949 -23.45 -29.74 16.87
CA VAL A 949 -23.25 -28.40 16.30
C VAL A 949 -24.59 -27.88 15.75
N PHE A 950 -24.63 -26.65 15.23
CA PHE A 950 -25.81 -26.12 14.53
C PHE A 950 -25.81 -26.56 13.05
N GLU A 951 -26.97 -26.45 12.38
CA GLU A 951 -27.12 -26.86 10.96
C GLU A 951 -26.14 -26.09 10.06
N GLU A 952 -25.93 -24.80 10.32
CA GLU A 952 -24.99 -23.96 9.56
C GLU A 952 -23.53 -24.40 9.72
N ASP A 953 -23.13 -24.78 10.93
CA ASP A 953 -21.80 -25.29 11.21
C ASP A 953 -21.60 -26.69 10.61
N CYS A 954 -22.65 -27.50 10.60
CA CYS A 954 -22.61 -28.82 9.98
C CYS A 954 -22.45 -28.73 8.46
N ASP A 955 -23.16 -27.80 7.82
CA ASP A 955 -23.03 -27.52 6.40
C ASP A 955 -21.63 -26.96 6.08
N ALA A 956 -21.07 -26.11 6.93
CA ALA A 956 -19.71 -25.59 6.79
C ALA A 956 -18.64 -26.70 6.85
N LEU A 957 -18.91 -27.79 7.57
CA LEU A 957 -18.07 -28.98 7.66
C LEU A 957 -18.34 -30.01 6.55
N ASN A 958 -19.21 -29.71 5.57
CA ASN A 958 -19.71 -30.67 4.58
C ASN A 958 -20.32 -31.93 5.22
N GLY A 959 -20.89 -31.80 6.42
CA GLY A 959 -21.47 -32.87 7.20
C GLY A 959 -22.94 -33.17 6.87
N THR A 960 -23.44 -34.29 7.39
CA THR A 960 -24.88 -34.61 7.40
C THR A 960 -25.46 -34.30 8.77
N PHE A 961 -26.38 -33.34 8.80
CA PHE A 961 -27.02 -32.88 10.04
C PHE A 961 -28.24 -33.73 10.43
N TYR A 962 -28.32 -34.08 11.71
CA TYR A 962 -29.43 -34.81 12.33
C TYR A 962 -30.06 -33.94 13.43
N PRO A 963 -31.10 -33.16 13.10
CA PRO A 963 -31.69 -32.18 14.02
C PRO A 963 -32.15 -32.83 15.32
N ASN A 964 -31.88 -32.18 16.45
CA ASN A 964 -32.36 -32.59 17.78
C ASN A 964 -31.98 -34.03 18.18
N THR A 965 -30.96 -34.61 17.57
CA THR A 965 -30.51 -35.99 17.83
C THR A 965 -29.08 -35.97 18.36
N PRO A 966 -28.77 -36.56 19.53
CA PRO A 966 -27.41 -36.58 20.05
C PRO A 966 -26.53 -37.60 19.31
N CYS A 967 -25.22 -37.33 19.20
CA CYS A 967 -24.27 -38.20 18.48
C CYS A 967 -24.24 -39.65 18.97
N GLU A 968 -24.54 -39.89 20.24
CA GLU A 968 -24.67 -41.25 20.82
C GLU A 968 -25.77 -42.10 20.17
N GLN A 969 -26.71 -41.47 19.45
CA GLN A 969 -27.85 -42.11 18.78
C GLN A 969 -27.74 -42.09 17.25
N VAL A 970 -26.70 -41.45 16.71
CA VAL A 970 -26.43 -41.38 15.27
C VAL A 970 -25.21 -42.25 14.98
N ILE A 971 -25.37 -43.18 14.03
CA ILE A 971 -24.27 -44.02 13.55
C ILE A 971 -23.79 -43.39 12.25
N CYS A 972 -22.62 -42.74 12.27
CA CYS A 972 -21.99 -42.24 11.06
C CYS A 972 -21.50 -43.43 10.20
N PRO A 973 -21.27 -43.26 8.89
CA PRO A 973 -20.84 -44.36 8.01
C PRO A 973 -19.48 -44.94 8.46
N ASP A 974 -19.40 -46.28 8.60
CA ASP A 974 -18.17 -47.13 8.58
C ASP A 974 -17.46 -47.63 9.87
N ASP A 975 -18.18 -48.26 10.81
CA ASP A 975 -17.54 -49.01 11.93
C ASP A 975 -17.08 -50.46 11.59
N ASP A 976 -17.32 -51.00 10.39
CA ASP A 976 -17.06 -52.43 10.07
C ASP A 976 -16.03 -52.68 8.93
N PHE A 977 -15.42 -51.62 8.35
CA PHE A 977 -14.48 -51.72 7.22
C PHE A 977 -13.23 -50.86 7.42
N GLY A 978 -12.17 -51.11 6.65
CA GLY A 978 -10.88 -50.40 6.73
C GLY A 978 -9.88 -50.86 5.67
N ALA A 979 -8.64 -50.36 5.74
CA ALA A 979 -7.57 -50.59 4.77
C ALA A 979 -6.58 -51.67 5.23
N CYS A 980 -6.21 -52.55 4.29
CA CYS A 980 -5.22 -53.61 4.51
C CYS A 980 -3.97 -53.38 3.66
N CYS A 981 -2.83 -53.08 4.30
CA CYS A 981 -1.52 -53.00 3.63
C CYS A 981 -0.78 -54.35 3.78
N TYR A 982 -0.38 -54.97 2.66
CA TYR A 982 0.42 -56.20 2.65
C TYR A 982 1.39 -56.26 1.47
N LEU A 983 2.42 -57.11 1.59
CA LEU A 983 3.37 -57.38 0.50
C LEU A 983 2.90 -58.52 -0.38
N ASP A 984 2.88 -58.29 -1.69
CA ASP A 984 2.58 -59.33 -2.68
C ASP A 984 3.77 -60.30 -2.90
N GLU A 985 3.58 -61.29 -3.78
CA GLU A 985 4.60 -62.31 -4.07
C GLU A 985 5.88 -61.74 -4.72
N ASP A 986 5.84 -60.52 -5.24
CA ASP A 986 6.94 -59.81 -5.91
C ASP A 986 7.58 -58.72 -5.01
N LEU A 987 7.23 -58.66 -3.71
CA LEU A 987 7.71 -57.71 -2.69
C LEU A 987 7.30 -56.25 -2.94
N VAL A 988 6.13 -56.03 -3.53
CA VAL A 988 5.54 -54.70 -3.72
C VAL A 988 4.46 -54.47 -2.66
N HIS A 989 4.43 -53.27 -2.05
CA HIS A 989 3.40 -52.89 -1.09
C HIS A 989 2.07 -52.66 -1.80
N ILE A 990 1.04 -53.40 -1.42
CA ILE A 990 -0.31 -53.26 -1.95
C ILE A 990 -1.25 -52.86 -0.80
N CYS A 991 -2.05 -51.83 -1.05
CA CYS A 991 -3.16 -51.44 -0.19
C CYS A 991 -4.49 -51.89 -0.79
N GLN A 992 -5.39 -52.43 0.04
CA GLN A 992 -6.75 -52.78 -0.39
C GLN A 992 -7.82 -52.25 0.57
N ASP A 993 -8.75 -51.44 0.02
CA ASP A 993 -9.89 -50.85 0.72
C ASP A 993 -11.05 -51.82 0.99
N ASN A 994 -11.91 -51.43 1.94
CA ASN A 994 -13.19 -52.09 2.25
C ASN A 994 -13.07 -53.58 2.55
N THR A 995 -11.98 -53.96 3.20
CA THR A 995 -11.80 -55.32 3.72
C THR A 995 -12.27 -55.37 5.17
N ASP A 996 -12.71 -56.52 5.65
CA ASP A 996 -12.88 -56.73 7.09
C ASP A 996 -11.57 -57.29 7.69
N TYR A 997 -11.41 -57.19 9.01
CA TYR A 997 -10.19 -57.63 9.70
C TYR A 997 -9.78 -59.08 9.36
N ASN A 998 -10.74 -59.99 9.19
CA ASN A 998 -10.44 -61.39 8.89
C ASN A 998 -9.98 -61.57 7.44
N THR A 999 -10.57 -60.81 6.52
CA THR A 999 -10.18 -60.77 5.12
C THR A 999 -8.77 -60.18 4.97
N CYS A 1000 -8.42 -59.16 5.76
CA CYS A 1000 -7.05 -58.64 5.79
C CYS A 1000 -6.05 -59.67 6.31
N LEU A 1001 -6.38 -60.42 7.37
CA LEU A 1001 -5.54 -61.51 7.87
C LEU A 1001 -5.32 -62.62 6.81
N ASP A 1002 -6.35 -62.93 6.03
CA ASP A 1002 -6.26 -63.91 4.94
C ASP A 1002 -5.38 -63.40 3.77
N LEU A 1003 -5.43 -62.09 3.48
CA LEU A 1003 -4.58 -61.44 2.46
C LEU A 1003 -3.11 -61.33 2.89
N MET A 1004 -2.85 -61.07 4.17
CA MET A 1004 -1.50 -61.00 4.73
C MET A 1004 -0.77 -62.36 4.73
N GLY A 1005 -1.50 -63.48 4.84
CA GLY A 1005 -0.92 -64.83 4.77
C GLY A 1005 0.23 -65.07 5.77
N MET A 1006 1.42 -65.47 5.28
CA MET A 1006 2.67 -65.57 6.06
C MET A 1006 3.61 -64.37 5.86
N ASN A 1007 3.16 -63.32 5.16
CA ASN A 1007 3.92 -62.11 4.89
C ASN A 1007 3.67 -61.04 5.97
N ILE A 1008 4.53 -60.01 5.99
CA ILE A 1008 4.44 -58.88 6.91
C ILE A 1008 3.45 -57.86 6.32
N GLY A 1009 2.47 -57.41 7.12
CA GLY A 1009 1.44 -56.44 6.73
C GLY A 1009 0.76 -55.84 7.96
N ALA A 1010 -0.10 -54.84 7.76
CA ALA A 1010 -0.80 -54.12 8.83
C ALA A 1010 -2.26 -53.83 8.46
N TRP A 1011 -3.14 -53.90 9.46
CA TRP A 1011 -4.57 -53.61 9.35
C TRP A 1011 -4.89 -52.27 10.01
N TYR A 1012 -5.63 -51.43 9.29
CA TYR A 1012 -6.03 -50.10 9.74
C TYR A 1012 -7.56 -49.98 9.74
N PRO A 1013 -8.22 -50.22 10.88
CA PRO A 1013 -9.68 -50.17 10.98
C PRO A 1013 -10.18 -48.73 10.81
N GLY A 1014 -11.23 -48.52 10.00
CA GLY A 1014 -11.86 -47.22 9.78
C GLY A 1014 -11.17 -46.30 8.76
N GLU A 1015 -10.01 -46.71 8.24
CA GLU A 1015 -9.18 -45.91 7.34
C GLU A 1015 -9.24 -46.42 5.88
N THR A 1016 -8.97 -45.55 4.89
CA THR A 1016 -8.88 -45.94 3.46
C THR A 1016 -7.44 -45.87 2.93
N CYS A 1017 -7.15 -46.59 1.85
CA CYS A 1017 -5.87 -46.68 1.16
C CYS A 1017 -5.42 -45.38 0.52
N GLU A 1018 -6.34 -44.43 0.33
CA GLU A 1018 -6.02 -43.08 -0.11
C GLU A 1018 -5.40 -42.25 1.03
N CYS A 1019 -5.69 -42.60 2.29
CA CYS A 1019 -5.27 -41.86 3.49
C CYS A 1019 -4.09 -42.51 4.24
N ILE A 1020 -3.61 -43.69 3.81
CA ILE A 1020 -2.43 -44.35 4.40
C ILE A 1020 -1.34 -44.55 3.35
N PRO A 1021 -0.14 -43.94 3.51
CA PRO A 1021 1.00 -44.28 2.68
C PRO A 1021 1.54 -45.65 3.10
N CYS A 1022 1.34 -46.70 2.29
CA CYS A 1022 1.99 -48.00 2.54
C CYS A 1022 3.52 -47.96 2.29
N GLU A 1023 4.13 -46.78 2.16
CA GLU A 1023 5.58 -46.57 2.14
C GLU A 1023 6.01 -45.95 3.46
N THR A 1024 6.68 -46.72 4.32
CA THR A 1024 7.31 -46.16 5.53
C THR A 1024 8.60 -45.44 5.13
N GLU A 1025 8.68 -44.13 5.39
CA GLU A 1025 9.96 -43.42 5.45
C GLU A 1025 10.90 -44.12 6.46
N PRO A 1026 12.18 -44.34 6.14
CA PRO A 1026 13.07 -45.12 7.00
C PRO A 1026 13.42 -44.37 8.28
N THR A 1027 12.91 -44.84 9.42
CA THR A 1027 13.36 -44.42 10.76
C THR A 1027 14.77 -44.95 11.06
N GLY A 1028 15.56 -44.19 11.82
CA GLY A 1028 16.92 -44.52 12.23
C GLY A 1028 17.23 -44.08 13.65
N ALA A 1029 18.33 -44.56 14.22
CA ALA A 1029 18.76 -44.17 15.56
C ALA A 1029 19.14 -42.69 15.60
N CYS A 1030 18.55 -41.94 16.53
CA CYS A 1030 18.84 -40.53 16.76
C CYS A 1030 19.52 -40.35 18.11
N CYS A 1031 20.77 -39.88 18.10
CA CYS A 1031 21.52 -39.58 19.31
C CYS A 1031 21.44 -38.10 19.65
N TYR A 1032 20.84 -37.74 20.78
CA TYR A 1032 20.69 -36.35 21.24
C TYR A 1032 20.87 -36.24 22.76
N THR A 1033 20.97 -35.02 23.29
CA THR A 1033 21.19 -34.80 24.73
C THR A 1033 20.10 -33.92 25.34
N ILE A 1034 19.68 -34.27 26.55
CA ILE A 1034 18.91 -33.40 27.44
C ILE A 1034 19.69 -33.32 28.75
N ASP A 1035 19.94 -32.12 29.27
CA ASP A 1035 20.65 -31.88 30.54
C ASP A 1035 21.97 -32.66 30.67
N CYS A 1036 22.76 -32.70 29.59
CA CYS A 1036 24.06 -33.38 29.51
C CYS A 1036 24.01 -34.91 29.69
N VAL A 1037 22.87 -35.55 29.45
CA VAL A 1037 22.71 -37.01 29.39
C VAL A 1037 22.34 -37.42 27.96
N TRP A 1038 23.04 -38.43 27.42
CA TRP A 1038 22.79 -38.95 26.08
C TRP A 1038 21.55 -39.84 26.06
N TYR A 1039 20.65 -39.54 25.13
CA TYR A 1039 19.49 -40.34 24.80
C TYR A 1039 19.62 -40.85 23.37
N CYS A 1040 19.05 -42.03 23.13
CA CYS A 1040 18.91 -42.59 21.79
C CYS A 1040 17.47 -43.03 21.59
N ASP A 1041 16.80 -42.44 20.60
CA ASP A 1041 15.46 -42.82 20.18
C ASP A 1041 15.40 -43.08 18.67
N MET A 1042 14.46 -43.93 18.24
CA MET A 1042 14.22 -44.20 16.82
C MET A 1042 13.28 -43.14 16.26
N LEU A 1043 13.83 -42.22 15.47
CA LEU A 1043 13.12 -41.05 14.94
C LEU A 1043 13.23 -40.98 13.41
N THR A 1044 12.55 -40.01 12.80
CA THR A 1044 12.81 -39.61 11.41
C THR A 1044 14.04 -38.69 11.34
N SER A 1045 14.61 -38.48 10.15
CA SER A 1045 15.73 -37.55 9.97
C SER A 1045 15.37 -36.13 10.41
N ASP A 1046 14.13 -35.70 10.15
CA ASP A 1046 13.67 -34.34 10.43
C ASP A 1046 13.41 -34.15 11.93
N ASP A 1047 12.76 -35.11 12.58
CA ASP A 1047 12.54 -35.08 14.04
C ASP A 1047 13.87 -35.13 14.81
N CYS A 1048 14.83 -35.91 14.32
CA CYS A 1048 16.15 -35.96 14.92
C CYS A 1048 16.88 -34.62 14.83
N THR A 1049 16.74 -33.94 13.68
CA THR A 1049 17.31 -32.61 13.45
C THR A 1049 16.65 -31.56 14.35
N ALA A 1050 15.34 -31.66 14.59
CA ALA A 1050 14.60 -30.76 15.48
C ALA A 1050 15.09 -30.84 16.94
N LEU A 1051 15.57 -32.02 17.37
CA LEU A 1051 16.19 -32.23 18.69
C LEU A 1051 17.69 -31.91 18.72
N LEU A 1052 18.25 -31.34 17.64
CA LEU A 1052 19.68 -31.12 17.44
C LEU A 1052 20.51 -32.41 17.58
N GLY A 1053 19.88 -33.56 17.27
CA GLY A 1053 20.46 -34.88 17.36
C GLY A 1053 21.19 -35.32 16.08
N ASN A 1054 22.04 -36.34 16.20
CA ASN A 1054 22.70 -36.98 15.06
C ASN A 1054 21.92 -38.21 14.61
N PHE A 1055 21.47 -38.20 13.36
CA PHE A 1055 20.65 -39.25 12.77
C PHE A 1055 21.50 -40.33 12.07
N TYR A 1056 21.21 -41.60 12.36
CA TYR A 1056 21.89 -42.74 11.77
C TYR A 1056 20.90 -43.65 11.04
N LEU A 1057 20.78 -43.40 9.73
CA LEU A 1057 19.90 -44.14 8.84
C LEU A 1057 20.27 -45.64 8.80
N ASN A 1058 19.28 -46.52 8.97
CA ASN A 1058 19.39 -47.99 9.04
C ASN A 1058 20.10 -48.57 10.28
N PHE A 1059 20.38 -47.77 11.31
CA PHE A 1059 20.87 -48.26 12.60
C PHE A 1059 19.77 -48.20 13.64
N THR A 1060 19.78 -49.14 14.59
CA THR A 1060 18.94 -49.07 15.78
C THR A 1060 19.70 -48.52 16.98
N CYS A 1061 19.00 -48.05 18.01
CA CYS A 1061 19.65 -47.59 19.24
C CYS A 1061 20.41 -48.68 20.00
N ASP A 1062 20.22 -49.95 19.64
CA ASP A 1062 21.04 -51.06 20.13
C ASP A 1062 22.36 -51.21 19.36
N ASP A 1063 22.46 -50.64 18.15
CA ASP A 1063 23.63 -50.72 17.26
C ASP A 1063 24.62 -49.57 17.44
N ILE A 1064 24.22 -48.49 18.13
CA ILE A 1064 25.01 -47.25 18.28
C ILE A 1064 25.12 -46.85 19.75
N THR A 1065 26.33 -46.49 20.17
CA THR A 1065 26.58 -45.83 21.45
C THR A 1065 26.80 -44.34 21.20
N CYS A 1066 25.90 -43.49 21.70
CA CYS A 1066 25.87 -42.04 21.44
C CYS A 1066 27.03 -41.20 22.02
N VAL A 1067 28.15 -41.83 22.41
CA VAL A 1067 29.32 -41.13 22.95
C VAL A 1067 30.46 -41.25 21.94
N ASP A 1068 30.76 -40.19 21.18
CA ASP A 1068 31.92 -40.13 20.29
C ASP A 1068 33.01 -39.21 20.89
N PRO A 1069 34.18 -39.74 21.30
CA PRO A 1069 35.28 -38.95 21.86
C PRO A 1069 35.98 -38.05 20.81
N SER A 1070 35.56 -38.06 19.55
CA SER A 1070 36.15 -37.28 18.45
C SER A 1070 35.59 -35.85 18.32
N TYR A 1071 34.48 -35.55 19.02
CA TYR A 1071 33.79 -34.26 19.00
C TYR A 1071 33.70 -33.63 20.41
N GLY A 1072 33.75 -32.30 20.47
CA GLY A 1072 33.92 -31.55 21.71
C GLY A 1072 33.77 -30.04 21.53
N ALA A 1073 33.70 -29.30 22.63
CA ALA A 1073 33.62 -27.84 22.65
C ALA A 1073 34.95 -27.22 22.18
N CYS A 1074 34.89 -26.32 21.19
CA CYS A 1074 36.02 -25.56 20.70
C CYS A 1074 35.86 -24.08 21.06
N CYS A 1075 36.72 -23.57 21.94
CA CYS A 1075 36.72 -22.17 22.33
C CYS A 1075 37.72 -21.38 21.47
N TYR A 1076 37.25 -20.39 20.72
CA TYR A 1076 38.08 -19.52 19.88
C TYR A 1076 37.63 -18.05 19.97
N GLU A 1077 38.53 -17.12 19.67
CA GLU A 1077 38.22 -15.70 19.67
C GLU A 1077 37.72 -15.28 18.27
N ASN A 1078 36.50 -14.76 18.18
CA ASN A 1078 35.94 -14.36 16.90
C ASN A 1078 36.49 -13.00 16.41
N ALA A 1079 36.12 -12.58 15.20
CA ALA A 1079 36.60 -11.34 14.58
C ALA A 1079 36.32 -10.04 15.39
N LYS A 1080 35.47 -10.10 16.43
CA LYS A 1080 35.14 -8.98 17.33
C LYS A 1080 35.87 -9.05 18.68
N GLY A 1081 36.76 -10.02 18.88
CA GLY A 1081 37.53 -10.18 20.12
C GLY A 1081 36.76 -10.87 21.26
N VAL A 1082 35.70 -11.61 20.94
CA VAL A 1082 34.85 -12.29 21.94
C VAL A 1082 35.13 -13.79 21.91
N MET A 1083 35.42 -14.37 23.09
CA MET A 1083 35.55 -15.81 23.26
C MET A 1083 34.22 -16.50 22.97
N THR A 1084 34.23 -17.31 21.91
CA THR A 1084 33.06 -17.99 21.35
C THR A 1084 33.30 -19.49 21.37
N CYS A 1085 32.26 -20.27 21.68
CA CYS A 1085 32.32 -21.72 21.67
C CYS A 1085 31.61 -22.27 20.42
N VAL A 1086 32.22 -23.26 19.75
CA VAL A 1086 31.58 -24.06 18.71
C VAL A 1086 31.82 -25.55 18.97
N TYR A 1087 30.80 -26.39 18.85
CA TYR A 1087 30.95 -27.84 19.01
C TYR A 1087 31.41 -28.44 17.68
N THR A 1088 32.61 -29.00 17.65
CA THR A 1088 33.22 -29.48 16.39
C THR A 1088 34.22 -30.61 16.68
N ASN A 1089 34.95 -31.10 15.69
CA ASN A 1089 36.03 -32.06 15.91
C ASN A 1089 37.38 -31.35 16.10
N ILE A 1090 38.37 -32.07 16.64
CA ILE A 1090 39.68 -31.51 16.98
C ILE A 1090 40.39 -30.85 15.79
N GLU A 1091 40.27 -31.42 14.58
CA GLU A 1091 40.92 -30.88 13.38
C GLU A 1091 40.31 -29.53 12.97
N LYS A 1092 38.98 -29.42 12.94
CA LYS A 1092 38.33 -28.14 12.65
C LYS A 1092 38.61 -27.10 13.73
N CYS A 1093 38.66 -27.51 15.00
CA CYS A 1093 38.97 -26.59 16.09
C CYS A 1093 40.37 -25.98 15.94
N GLU A 1094 41.38 -26.81 15.68
CA GLU A 1094 42.77 -26.36 15.60
C GLU A 1094 43.11 -25.65 14.28
N PHE A 1095 42.54 -26.09 13.16
CA PHE A 1095 42.96 -25.63 11.83
C PHE A 1095 42.00 -24.63 11.16
N ILE A 1096 40.73 -24.60 11.53
CA ILE A 1096 39.75 -23.65 10.96
C ILE A 1096 39.50 -22.50 11.94
N TYR A 1097 39.19 -22.85 13.19
CA TYR A 1097 38.86 -21.85 14.21
C TYR A 1097 40.08 -21.35 14.99
N PHE A 1098 41.22 -22.04 14.87
CA PHE A 1098 42.43 -21.79 15.65
C PHE A 1098 42.15 -21.71 17.17
N GLY A 1099 41.19 -22.50 17.64
CA GLY A 1099 40.68 -22.52 19.02
C GLY A 1099 41.28 -23.63 19.89
N THR A 1100 40.89 -23.66 21.16
CA THR A 1100 41.26 -24.73 22.10
C THR A 1100 40.13 -25.75 22.23
N PHE A 1101 40.45 -27.03 22.02
CA PHE A 1101 39.49 -28.13 22.01
C PHE A 1101 39.35 -28.81 23.38
N PHE A 1102 38.10 -28.98 23.84
CA PHE A 1102 37.73 -29.69 25.05
C PHE A 1102 36.93 -30.94 24.67
N PRO A 1103 37.58 -32.12 24.61
CA PRO A 1103 36.89 -33.36 24.27
C PRO A 1103 35.85 -33.73 25.32
N GLU A 1104 34.71 -34.28 24.88
CA GLU A 1104 33.59 -34.74 25.73
C GLU A 1104 32.80 -33.62 26.44
N GLU A 1105 33.16 -32.34 26.27
CA GLU A 1105 32.46 -31.17 26.79
C GLU A 1105 31.59 -30.50 25.71
N THR A 1106 30.46 -29.89 26.08
CA THR A 1106 29.61 -29.11 25.15
C THR A 1106 29.69 -27.61 25.45
N CYS A 1107 29.29 -26.78 24.49
CA CYS A 1107 29.34 -25.32 24.64
C CYS A 1107 28.37 -24.77 25.70
N GLU A 1108 27.38 -25.56 26.12
CA GLU A 1108 26.45 -25.24 27.20
C GLU A 1108 27.05 -25.42 28.60
N CYS A 1109 28.21 -26.07 28.73
CA CYS A 1109 28.87 -26.35 30.00
C CYS A 1109 29.85 -25.24 30.48
N GLU A 1110 29.78 -24.03 29.89
CA GLU A 1110 30.72 -22.90 30.10
C GLU A 1110 32.24 -23.23 30.06
N PRO A 1111 32.76 -24.05 29.13
CA PRO A 1111 34.20 -24.35 29.07
C PRO A 1111 35.08 -23.15 28.68
N CYS A 1112 34.48 -22.06 28.17
CA CYS A 1112 35.18 -20.89 27.64
C CYS A 1112 35.25 -19.69 28.62
N LYS A 1113 35.02 -19.89 29.93
CA LYS A 1113 35.10 -18.82 30.94
C LYS A 1113 36.56 -18.45 31.25
N GLU A 1114 36.88 -17.16 31.24
CA GLU A 1114 38.24 -16.63 31.48
C GLU A 1114 38.84 -17.07 32.83
N CYS A 1115 40.09 -17.55 32.81
CA CYS A 1115 40.87 -17.84 34.00
C CYS A 1115 41.10 -16.57 34.85
N GLU A 1116 40.71 -16.61 36.13
CA GLU A 1116 40.96 -15.56 37.11
C GLU A 1116 42.49 -15.39 37.35
N VAL A 1117 43.01 -14.18 37.13
CA VAL A 1117 44.43 -13.85 37.32
C VAL A 1117 44.78 -13.83 38.81
N ILE A 1118 45.41 -14.89 39.31
CA ILE A 1118 46.04 -14.90 40.63
C ILE A 1118 47.41 -14.24 40.55
N ALA A 1119 47.64 -13.20 41.34
CA ALA A 1119 48.93 -12.54 41.45
C ALA A 1119 50.01 -13.46 42.06
N SER A 1120 51.18 -13.60 41.41
CA SER A 1120 52.42 -14.00 42.09
C SER A 1120 53.71 -13.60 41.35
N PRO A 1121 54.82 -13.38 42.08
CA PRO A 1121 55.94 -12.52 41.67
C PRO A 1121 57.02 -13.30 40.91
N ASN A 1122 57.51 -12.76 39.79
CA ASN A 1122 58.91 -12.84 39.34
C ASN A 1122 59.07 -12.14 37.98
N CYS A 1123 59.49 -10.87 38.00
CA CYS A 1123 59.77 -10.09 36.79
C CYS A 1123 61.06 -10.54 36.08
N VAL A 1124 61.08 -10.45 34.75
CA VAL A 1124 62.31 -10.29 33.93
C VAL A 1124 62.24 -8.90 33.28
N GLY A 1125 63.31 -8.11 33.43
CA GLY A 1125 63.36 -6.68 33.08
C GLY A 1125 63.63 -6.36 31.59
N PRO A 1126 63.63 -5.05 31.24
CA PRO A 1126 63.57 -4.57 29.85
C PRO A 1126 64.91 -4.57 29.10
N PRO A 1127 64.90 -4.70 27.75
CA PRO A 1127 66.10 -4.72 26.91
C PRO A 1127 66.71 -3.31 26.70
N GLN A 1128 68.04 -3.26 26.62
CA GLN A 1128 68.85 -2.07 26.33
C GLN A 1128 69.26 -2.04 24.85
N TYR A 1129 69.18 -0.89 24.18
CA TYR A 1129 69.76 -0.67 22.85
C TYR A 1129 70.78 0.49 22.83
N PRO A 1130 71.77 0.48 21.92
CA PRO A 1130 73.01 1.20 22.12
C PRO A 1130 73.32 2.23 21.01
N TYR A 1131 72.52 3.27 20.77
CA TYR A 1131 72.96 4.45 19.99
C TYR A 1131 72.24 5.75 20.40
N PRO A 1132 72.88 6.94 20.28
CA PRO A 1132 72.55 8.11 21.12
C PRO A 1132 71.63 9.19 20.53
N ASP A 1133 71.02 9.02 19.35
CA ASP A 1133 70.53 10.19 18.58
C ASP A 1133 69.01 10.34 18.40
N TYR A 1134 68.17 9.86 19.32
CA TYR A 1134 66.74 10.20 19.33
C TYR A 1134 66.23 10.56 20.74
N THR A 1135 66.62 11.74 21.21
CA THR A 1135 65.89 12.48 22.26
C THR A 1135 65.04 13.54 21.58
N ILE A 1136 63.71 13.36 21.53
CA ILE A 1136 62.62 14.36 21.70
C ILE A 1136 61.31 13.64 21.35
N PHE A 1137 60.63 13.07 22.35
CA PHE A 1137 59.18 12.88 22.39
C PHE A 1137 58.74 13.04 23.86
N GLY A 1138 57.73 13.90 24.09
CA GLY A 1138 57.20 14.22 25.42
C GLY A 1138 56.29 13.14 26.00
N SER A 1139 55.80 13.35 27.23
CA SER A 1139 55.09 12.38 28.09
C SER A 1139 53.65 12.02 27.68
N GLY A 1140 53.37 11.91 26.38
CA GLY A 1140 52.13 11.33 25.87
C GLY A 1140 52.29 9.83 25.59
N THR A 1141 51.20 9.08 25.65
CA THR A 1141 51.15 7.68 25.18
C THR A 1141 51.54 7.61 23.70
N MET A 1142 52.62 6.89 23.41
CA MET A 1142 53.05 6.55 22.06
C MET A 1142 52.63 5.11 21.74
N GLY A 1143 51.89 4.91 20.66
CA GLY A 1143 51.77 3.61 20.01
C GLY A 1143 53.01 3.39 19.15
N ALA A 1144 53.86 2.44 19.52
CA ALA A 1144 54.99 2.01 18.70
C ALA A 1144 54.63 0.72 17.98
N GLN A 1145 54.38 0.80 16.67
CA GLN A 1145 54.36 -0.37 15.81
C GLN A 1145 55.82 -0.75 15.50
N THR A 1146 56.25 -1.93 15.92
CA THR A 1146 57.47 -2.53 15.35
C THR A 1146 57.05 -3.51 14.27
N ALA A 1147 57.45 -3.18 13.04
CA ALA A 1147 57.17 -3.94 11.85
C ALA A 1147 57.86 -5.31 11.87
N SER A 1148 57.16 -6.27 11.28
CA SER A 1148 57.66 -7.54 10.74
C SER A 1148 59.00 -7.42 9.99
N PRO A 1149 59.85 -8.46 10.00
CA PRO A 1149 60.80 -8.70 8.93
C PRO A 1149 60.25 -9.79 8.00
N SER A 1150 59.71 -9.38 6.85
CA SER A 1150 59.91 -10.02 5.53
C SER A 1150 59.31 -9.10 4.45
N ILE A 1151 60.13 -8.16 3.96
CA ILE A 1151 59.99 -7.54 2.64
C ILE A 1151 61.04 -8.20 1.74
N ASP A 1152 60.65 -8.59 0.53
CA ASP A 1152 61.48 -8.29 -0.65
C ASP A 1152 60.57 -8.03 -1.87
N GLY A 1153 60.61 -6.79 -2.37
CA GLY A 1153 59.98 -6.38 -3.64
C GLY A 1153 58.89 -5.28 -3.52
N GLY A 1154 59.30 -4.01 -3.64
CA GLY A 1154 58.41 -2.83 -3.66
C GLY A 1154 57.43 -2.78 -4.85
N SER A 1155 56.47 -1.87 -4.88
CA SER A 1155 56.66 -0.41 -4.81
C SER A 1155 55.44 0.36 -4.31
N VAL A 1156 55.73 1.50 -3.68
CA VAL A 1156 54.77 2.57 -3.34
C VAL A 1156 54.40 3.37 -4.60
N LEU A 1157 53.09 3.53 -4.84
CA LEU A 1157 52.46 4.80 -5.18
C LEU A 1157 51.18 4.96 -4.35
#